data_AF-M5E2C5-F1
#
_entry.id   AF-M5E2C5-F1
#
_cell.length_a   1.000
_cell.length_b   1.000
_cell.length_c   1.000
_cell.angle_alpha   90.00
_cell.angle_beta   90.00
_cell.angle_gamma   90.00
#
_symmetry.space_group_name_H-M   'P 1'
#
loop_
_entity.id
_entity.type
_entity.pdbx_description
1 polymer ?
#
loop_
_entity_poly.entity_id
_entity_poly.type
_entity_poly.pdbx_seq_one_letter_code
_entity_poly.pdbx_strand_id
1 'polypeptide(L)'
;MYDVSIIGAGVVGSAIARELSKYDLKVALVEKESDVSTGASKANTGIVHGGYVGKVGTLKGELCIKGNELYQDLNDKLHFGYKKTGGVVLAFDDEDEKTLEKLYENALKVGQSEADIEIIYGDQIKEIEPHVSDEAQAAFYCKSIGVTSPFEMTIALAENAVDNGVELKLESEVLNIEKKKEYFKIETEKEKFETRYIVNAAGIYADKIAAMVDAADFEIYPMRGEYVVFSKEQGHLVNTVIFQAPNPKTKGVVATTTTHGNFMIGPNAEEIDKKEDVGTTLKEFHYIIEQSRKSIPDFDTDKMLRTFAGLRPKSTRGDFIIEESSVKGFIQAAGIDSPGLTSSPAIAKKIINILEKSGLELKAKSDFNPNRSAIAREKGEDFSGEIDHENPDKNIICRCENVTEAEILDALSRSIPIKTTDAVKRRTRAKTGECQANFCESRIKEILSRELNIPTDQVKNRDEDNVPKRLDVNEIRQMPMFCFQCQEAGGGTGCVAKGVCGKEESTANLQDLLIYLLKGIAIYLKQAKERGVDTEKADYFIVDSLFSTISNANFDNQSFMNKIGKALAIRKDIRKKAERAGAVFSSDIDDAAIWKPADDEELKQKAKKVGVLATKNKDIRSLREMITYGLKGMAAYTEHAYNLGYQDPDIFKFIADTLVKLTDDSLSVDELFELTMTTGDYGLKAMSLLDQANTESYGNPEITEVEIGVSDKPGILISGHDLKDMEMLLEQTKDSGVDIYTHSEMLPANYYPAFKKYDHFIGNYGNSWWRQREEFETFHGPILFTTNCIVPPWPAASYQNKIFTTNSTGYPGSMHIEADENGYKDFSPVIEAAKNSQVPEEIETGKIIGGFAHNQVVELADKIVEAVEKGKIKKFFVMAGCDGRFKERRYYTEFAEKLPEDTVILTAGCAKYRYNKLDLGDIDGIPRVLDAGQCNDSYSLIMIAQKLAEIFEVEDVNDLPIAYNIAWYEQKAVIIFLALLSLGIKKIKLGPTLPAFLSENVAETIINKFDLTTIGEVEADMAEFLS
;
A
#
# COMPACT_ATOMS: atom_id res chain seq x y z
N MET A 1 -49.60 -12.20 -25.31
CA MET A 1 -48.82 -13.15 -24.51
C MET A 1 -47.55 -13.50 -25.28
N TYR A 2 -46.40 -13.49 -24.61
CA TYR A 2 -45.11 -13.96 -25.12
C TYR A 2 -44.96 -15.46 -24.86
N ASP A 3 -44.19 -16.14 -25.68
CA ASP A 3 -43.77 -17.51 -25.41
C ASP A 3 -42.68 -17.52 -24.34
N VAL A 4 -41.68 -16.65 -24.46
CA VAL A 4 -40.58 -16.52 -23.51
C VAL A 4 -40.30 -15.05 -23.22
N SER A 5 -40.10 -14.71 -21.94
CA SER A 5 -39.55 -13.41 -21.54
C SER A 5 -38.23 -13.60 -20.80
N ILE A 6 -37.20 -12.88 -21.23
CA ILE A 6 -35.87 -12.90 -20.64
C ILE A 6 -35.70 -11.61 -19.84
N ILE A 7 -35.34 -11.73 -18.57
CA ILE A 7 -35.13 -10.57 -17.68
C ILE A 7 -33.62 -10.33 -17.56
N GLY A 8 -33.15 -9.20 -18.08
CA GLY A 8 -31.75 -8.75 -18.13
C GLY A 8 -31.14 -8.86 -19.54
N ALA A 9 -30.66 -7.73 -20.08
CA ALA A 9 -30.00 -7.65 -21.40
C ALA A 9 -28.47 -7.50 -21.29
N GLY A 10 -27.88 -8.18 -20.31
CA GLY A 10 -26.44 -8.48 -20.29
C GLY A 10 -26.10 -9.59 -21.29
N VAL A 11 -24.81 -9.92 -21.40
CA VAL A 11 -24.31 -10.87 -22.42
C VAL A 11 -25.02 -12.23 -22.41
N VAL A 12 -25.39 -12.74 -21.23
CA VAL A 12 -26.13 -14.01 -21.09
C VAL A 12 -27.55 -13.89 -21.65
N GLY A 13 -28.30 -12.86 -21.25
CA GLY A 13 -29.66 -12.63 -21.74
C GLY A 13 -29.70 -12.36 -23.23
N SER A 14 -28.76 -11.56 -23.75
CA SER A 14 -28.62 -11.28 -25.19
C SER A 14 -28.25 -12.54 -25.98
N ALA A 15 -27.38 -13.40 -25.47
CA ALA A 15 -27.06 -14.68 -26.11
C ALA A 15 -28.28 -15.62 -26.16
N ILE A 16 -29.06 -15.69 -25.08
CA ILE A 16 -30.31 -16.47 -25.00
C ILE A 16 -31.35 -15.93 -25.99
N ALA A 17 -31.53 -14.60 -26.04
CA ALA A 17 -32.45 -13.93 -26.96
C ALA A 17 -32.12 -14.26 -28.42
N ARG A 18 -30.84 -14.19 -28.80
CA ARG A 18 -30.39 -14.53 -30.15
C ARG A 18 -30.57 -16.02 -30.48
N GLU A 19 -30.36 -16.91 -29.51
CA GLU A 19 -30.58 -18.34 -29.75
C GLU A 19 -32.07 -18.65 -29.93
N LEU A 20 -32.95 -18.03 -29.13
CA LEU A 20 -34.40 -18.14 -29.28
C LEU A 20 -34.92 -17.53 -30.59
N SER A 21 -34.29 -16.47 -31.10
CA SER A 21 -34.72 -15.80 -32.35
C SER A 21 -34.54 -16.67 -33.60
N LYS A 22 -33.88 -17.82 -33.49
CA LYS A 22 -33.81 -18.85 -34.56
C LYS A 22 -35.10 -19.64 -34.72
N TYR A 23 -36.05 -19.47 -33.81
CA TYR A 23 -37.30 -20.22 -33.77
C TYR A 23 -38.50 -19.28 -33.94
N ASP A 24 -39.62 -19.84 -34.41
CA ASP A 24 -40.91 -19.17 -34.62
C ASP A 24 -41.61 -18.94 -33.26
N LEU A 25 -41.05 -18.01 -32.46
CA LEU A 25 -41.46 -17.71 -31.09
C LEU A 25 -41.66 -16.20 -30.90
N LYS A 26 -42.64 -15.83 -30.07
CA LYS A 26 -42.79 -14.44 -29.61
C LYS A 26 -41.99 -14.22 -28.33
N VAL A 27 -40.84 -13.55 -28.43
CA VAL A 27 -39.87 -13.38 -27.34
C VAL A 27 -39.77 -11.93 -26.90
N ALA A 28 -39.72 -11.67 -25.59
CA ALA A 28 -39.38 -10.37 -25.02
C ALA A 28 -38.03 -10.41 -24.30
N LEU A 29 -37.17 -9.41 -24.54
CA LEU A 29 -35.97 -9.15 -23.77
C LEU A 29 -36.19 -7.88 -22.95
N VAL A 30 -36.18 -7.99 -21.63
CA VAL A 30 -36.57 -6.92 -20.70
C VAL A 30 -35.34 -6.38 -19.98
N GLU A 31 -35.10 -5.08 -20.06
CA GLU A 31 -33.95 -4.39 -19.46
C GLU A 31 -34.41 -3.14 -18.73
N LYS A 32 -33.86 -2.91 -17.53
CA LYS A 32 -34.23 -1.77 -16.70
C LYS A 32 -33.51 -0.48 -17.10
N GLU A 33 -32.36 -0.60 -17.76
CA GLU A 33 -31.56 0.54 -18.19
C GLU A 33 -31.99 1.05 -19.59
N SER A 34 -31.48 2.21 -20.03
CA SER A 34 -31.84 2.79 -21.34
C SER A 34 -31.09 2.18 -22.53
N ASP A 35 -30.21 1.22 -22.29
CA ASP A 35 -29.44 0.48 -23.29
C ASP A 35 -29.11 -0.93 -22.77
N VAL A 36 -28.70 -1.81 -23.67
CA VAL A 36 -28.18 -3.14 -23.32
C VAL A 36 -26.72 -3.04 -22.86
N SER A 37 -26.17 -4.11 -22.27
CA SER A 37 -24.77 -4.16 -21.81
C SER A 37 -24.41 -3.10 -20.75
N THR A 38 -25.35 -2.72 -19.89
CA THR A 38 -25.22 -1.63 -18.90
C THR A 38 -24.93 -2.13 -17.48
N GLY A 39 -25.09 -3.43 -17.21
CA GLY A 39 -24.72 -4.08 -15.95
C GLY A 39 -23.30 -4.65 -15.93
N ALA A 40 -23.15 -5.87 -15.37
CA ALA A 40 -21.86 -6.55 -15.22
C ALA A 40 -21.05 -6.68 -16.53
N SER A 41 -21.73 -6.86 -17.67
CA SER A 41 -21.08 -6.98 -18.98
C SER A 41 -20.25 -5.76 -19.37
N LYS A 42 -20.61 -4.54 -18.91
CA LYS A 42 -19.89 -3.30 -19.25
C LYS A 42 -18.52 -3.18 -18.58
N ALA A 43 -18.35 -3.85 -17.45
CA ALA A 43 -17.16 -3.72 -16.62
C ALA A 43 -16.51 -5.09 -16.46
N ASN A 44 -16.15 -5.67 -17.60
CA ASN A 44 -15.54 -6.98 -17.74
C ASN A 44 -14.15 -6.84 -18.36
N THR A 45 -13.21 -7.71 -17.97
CA THR A 45 -11.85 -7.73 -18.53
C THR A 45 -11.82 -8.01 -20.04
N GLY A 46 -12.88 -8.58 -20.61
CA GLY A 46 -12.97 -8.90 -22.04
C GLY A 46 -12.22 -10.17 -22.42
N ILE A 47 -11.96 -11.07 -21.48
CA ILE A 47 -11.21 -12.31 -21.73
C ILE A 47 -12.15 -13.44 -22.16
N VAL A 48 -11.74 -14.14 -23.21
CA VAL A 48 -12.29 -15.42 -23.65
C VAL A 48 -11.38 -16.52 -23.08
N HIS A 49 -11.77 -17.14 -21.98
CA HIS A 49 -10.91 -18.04 -21.19
C HIS A 49 -10.80 -19.45 -21.80
N GLY A 50 -9.71 -20.14 -21.49
CA GLY A 50 -9.60 -21.60 -21.62
C GLY A 50 -10.29 -22.32 -20.46
N GLY A 51 -10.57 -23.62 -20.61
CA GLY A 51 -11.36 -24.41 -19.65
C GLY A 51 -10.77 -24.55 -18.25
N TYR A 52 -9.46 -24.39 -18.10
CA TYR A 52 -8.70 -24.58 -16.85
C TYR A 52 -9.19 -23.69 -15.69
N VAL A 53 -9.91 -22.60 -15.98
CA VAL A 53 -10.44 -21.67 -14.95
C VAL A 53 -11.63 -22.21 -14.16
N GLY A 54 -12.32 -23.24 -14.68
CA GLY A 54 -13.42 -23.92 -14.02
C GLY A 54 -12.98 -25.25 -13.42
N LYS A 55 -13.56 -25.65 -12.29
CA LYS A 55 -13.25 -26.96 -11.67
C LYS A 55 -13.93 -28.09 -12.45
N VAL A 56 -13.26 -29.24 -12.56
CA VAL A 56 -13.88 -30.46 -13.08
C VAL A 56 -15.21 -30.77 -12.39
N GLY A 57 -16.22 -31.17 -13.17
CA GLY A 57 -17.57 -31.48 -12.67
C GLY A 57 -18.50 -30.27 -12.46
N THR A 58 -18.02 -29.04 -12.69
CA THR A 58 -18.85 -27.82 -12.59
C THR A 58 -19.36 -27.37 -13.95
N LEU A 59 -20.51 -26.69 -13.98
CA LEU A 59 -21.05 -26.04 -15.17
C LEU A 59 -20.12 -24.94 -15.67
N LYS A 60 -19.41 -24.24 -14.78
CA LYS A 60 -18.35 -23.28 -15.14
C LYS A 60 -17.29 -23.88 -16.06
N GLY A 61 -16.73 -25.03 -15.68
CA GLY A 61 -15.71 -25.70 -16.49
C GLY A 61 -16.26 -26.17 -17.84
N GLU A 62 -17.39 -26.90 -17.80
CA GLU A 62 -18.02 -27.47 -19.00
C GLU A 62 -18.40 -26.39 -20.04
N LEU A 63 -19.06 -25.32 -19.60
CA LEU A 63 -19.58 -24.30 -20.49
C LEU A 63 -18.52 -23.30 -20.95
N CYS A 64 -17.41 -23.15 -20.23
CA CYS A 64 -16.30 -22.31 -20.65
C CYS A 64 -15.67 -22.83 -21.95
N ILE A 65 -15.37 -24.13 -22.02
CA ILE A 65 -14.77 -24.75 -23.22
C ILE A 65 -15.72 -24.66 -24.40
N LYS A 66 -16.96 -25.15 -24.22
CA LYS A 66 -18.00 -25.11 -25.25
C LYS A 66 -18.33 -23.69 -25.71
N GLY A 67 -18.21 -22.72 -24.81
CA GLY A 67 -18.40 -21.31 -25.10
C GLY A 67 -17.26 -20.75 -25.94
N ASN A 68 -16.01 -20.98 -25.53
CA ASN A 68 -14.79 -20.57 -26.23
C ASN A 68 -14.79 -21.03 -27.70
N GLU A 69 -15.13 -22.29 -27.96
CA GLU A 69 -15.19 -22.88 -29.31
C GLU A 69 -16.15 -22.15 -30.27
N LEU A 70 -17.15 -21.42 -29.74
CA LEU A 70 -18.14 -20.70 -30.54
C LEU A 70 -17.74 -19.26 -30.87
N TYR A 71 -16.66 -18.72 -30.27
CA TYR A 71 -16.33 -17.31 -30.40
C TYR A 71 -15.93 -16.89 -31.81
N GLN A 72 -15.09 -17.68 -32.47
CA GLN A 72 -14.62 -17.35 -33.82
C GLN A 72 -15.80 -17.27 -34.80
N ASP A 73 -16.59 -18.35 -34.87
CA ASP A 73 -17.79 -18.43 -35.72
C ASP A 73 -18.82 -17.32 -35.44
N LEU A 74 -18.97 -16.92 -34.18
CA LEU A 74 -19.87 -15.83 -33.80
C LEU A 74 -19.30 -14.48 -34.22
N ASN A 75 -18.01 -14.25 -34.03
CA ASN A 75 -17.35 -13.01 -34.43
C ASN A 75 -17.33 -12.86 -35.96
N ASP A 76 -17.17 -13.94 -36.70
CA ASP A 76 -17.20 -13.92 -38.17
C ASP A 76 -18.56 -13.50 -38.72
N LYS A 77 -19.64 -13.72 -37.95
CA LYS A 77 -21.02 -13.37 -38.32
C LYS A 77 -21.46 -11.99 -37.79
N LEU A 78 -20.99 -11.61 -36.61
CA LEU A 78 -21.50 -10.45 -35.86
C LEU A 78 -20.49 -9.30 -35.74
N HIS A 79 -19.22 -9.57 -36.08
CA HIS A 79 -18.11 -8.62 -36.12
C HIS A 79 -17.94 -7.78 -34.84
N PHE A 80 -17.95 -8.43 -33.67
CA PHE A 80 -17.85 -7.74 -32.38
C PHE A 80 -16.42 -7.52 -31.87
N GLY A 81 -15.42 -7.96 -32.63
CA GLY A 81 -14.02 -7.86 -32.26
C GLY A 81 -13.63 -8.97 -31.29
N TYR A 82 -13.02 -10.01 -31.83
CA TYR A 82 -12.40 -11.11 -31.09
C TYR A 82 -11.01 -11.38 -31.67
N LYS A 83 -10.03 -11.58 -30.79
CA LYS A 83 -8.66 -11.93 -31.16
C LYS A 83 -8.21 -13.10 -30.29
N LYS A 84 -7.80 -14.20 -30.91
CA LYS A 84 -7.18 -15.35 -30.24
C LYS A 84 -5.70 -15.04 -29.99
N THR A 85 -5.39 -14.52 -28.80
CA THR A 85 -4.05 -14.07 -28.41
C THR A 85 -3.24 -15.14 -27.70
N GLY A 86 -3.88 -16.19 -27.19
CA GLY A 86 -3.32 -17.04 -26.16
C GLY A 86 -3.28 -16.32 -24.80
N GLY A 87 -2.76 -17.02 -23.80
CA GLY A 87 -2.51 -16.45 -22.48
C GLY A 87 -1.67 -17.38 -21.60
N VAL A 88 -0.95 -16.78 -20.66
CA VAL A 88 0.00 -17.45 -19.77
C VAL A 88 -0.42 -17.27 -18.31
N VAL A 89 -0.21 -18.29 -17.48
CA VAL A 89 -0.28 -18.20 -16.02
C VAL A 89 1.14 -18.35 -15.50
N LEU A 90 1.72 -17.28 -14.95
CA LEU A 90 3.11 -17.23 -14.49
C LEU A 90 3.26 -17.87 -13.12
N ALA A 91 4.40 -18.51 -12.90
CA ALA A 91 4.91 -18.97 -11.62
C ALA A 91 6.22 -18.25 -11.27
N PHE A 92 6.32 -17.81 -10.02
CA PHE A 92 7.50 -17.10 -9.51
C PHE A 92 8.31 -17.93 -8.51
N ASP A 93 7.74 -19.03 -8.02
CA ASP A 93 8.37 -19.96 -7.08
C ASP A 93 7.90 -21.42 -7.28
N ASP A 94 8.49 -22.34 -6.52
CA ASP A 94 8.20 -23.78 -6.57
C ASP A 94 6.73 -24.12 -6.22
N GLU A 95 6.05 -23.33 -5.38
CA GLU A 95 4.64 -23.57 -5.01
C GLU A 95 3.70 -23.11 -6.13
N ASP A 96 4.04 -22.02 -6.81
CA ASP A 96 3.37 -21.60 -8.02
C ASP A 96 3.52 -22.64 -9.14
N GLU A 97 4.71 -23.24 -9.31
CA GLU A 97 4.94 -24.29 -10.31
C GLU A 97 4.04 -25.51 -10.06
N LYS A 98 3.95 -25.99 -8.80
CA LYS A 98 2.98 -27.04 -8.40
C LYS A 98 1.54 -26.63 -8.70
N THR A 99 1.23 -25.34 -8.68
CA THR A 99 -0.08 -24.82 -9.05
C THR A 99 -0.30 -24.91 -10.55
N LEU A 100 0.71 -24.63 -11.38
CA LEU A 100 0.66 -24.82 -12.83
C LEU A 100 0.39 -26.28 -13.22
N GLU A 101 1.03 -27.24 -12.56
CA GLU A 101 0.78 -28.67 -12.78
C GLU A 101 -0.68 -29.04 -12.50
N LYS A 102 -1.25 -28.55 -11.38
CA LYS A 102 -2.67 -28.75 -11.04
C LYS A 102 -3.59 -28.11 -12.07
N LEU A 103 -3.24 -26.93 -12.60
CA LEU A 103 -4.00 -26.27 -13.66
C LEU A 103 -3.96 -27.08 -14.95
N TYR A 104 -2.80 -27.61 -15.33
CA TYR A 104 -2.63 -28.47 -16.50
C TYR A 104 -3.49 -29.74 -16.40
N GLU A 105 -3.42 -30.45 -15.28
CA GLU A 105 -4.26 -31.62 -15.04
C GLU A 105 -5.77 -31.30 -15.06
N ASN A 106 -6.16 -30.20 -14.42
CA ASN A 106 -7.56 -29.77 -14.41
C ASN A 106 -8.03 -29.43 -15.83
N ALA A 107 -7.21 -28.75 -16.63
CA ALA A 107 -7.52 -28.42 -18.02
C ALA A 107 -7.86 -29.68 -18.82
N LEU A 108 -7.01 -30.71 -18.75
CA LEU A 108 -7.26 -32.00 -19.43
C LEU A 108 -8.55 -32.67 -18.94
N LYS A 109 -8.77 -32.72 -17.61
CA LYS A 109 -9.95 -33.36 -17.01
C LYS A 109 -11.27 -32.65 -17.37
N VAL A 110 -11.24 -31.34 -17.55
CA VAL A 110 -12.42 -30.54 -17.98
C VAL A 110 -12.66 -30.69 -19.49
N GLY A 111 -11.68 -31.17 -20.25
CA GLY A 111 -11.78 -31.46 -21.69
C GLY A 111 -11.05 -30.46 -22.59
N GLN A 112 -10.11 -29.69 -22.06
CA GLN A 112 -9.25 -28.82 -22.87
C GLN A 112 -8.33 -29.68 -23.74
N SER A 113 -8.18 -29.31 -25.02
CA SER A 113 -7.27 -29.99 -25.93
C SER A 113 -5.83 -29.91 -25.44
N GLU A 114 -5.14 -31.05 -25.38
CA GLU A 114 -3.72 -31.14 -25.03
C GLU A 114 -2.85 -30.34 -26.01
N ALA A 115 -3.28 -30.21 -27.28
CA ALA A 115 -2.57 -29.40 -28.28
C ALA A 115 -2.65 -27.87 -28.01
N ASP A 116 -3.59 -27.43 -27.18
CA ASP A 116 -3.80 -26.02 -26.84
C ASP A 116 -3.09 -25.60 -25.54
N ILE A 117 -2.48 -26.52 -24.79
CA ILE A 117 -1.89 -26.24 -23.48
C ILE A 117 -0.46 -26.79 -23.36
N GLU A 118 0.40 -26.06 -22.68
CA GLU A 118 1.78 -26.47 -22.39
C GLU A 118 2.32 -25.75 -21.16
N ILE A 119 3.26 -26.36 -20.45
CA ILE A 119 4.08 -25.68 -19.43
C ILE A 119 5.41 -25.31 -20.09
N ILE A 120 5.78 -24.04 -20.01
CA ILE A 120 6.97 -23.45 -20.63
C ILE A 120 7.86 -22.79 -19.58
N TYR A 121 9.15 -22.67 -19.87
CA TYR A 121 10.16 -22.20 -18.91
C TYR A 121 11.13 -21.21 -19.55
N GLY A 122 11.72 -20.34 -18.72
CA GLY A 122 12.84 -19.47 -19.10
C GLY A 122 12.59 -18.70 -20.40
N ASP A 123 13.51 -18.84 -21.36
CA ASP A 123 13.49 -18.11 -22.64
C ASP A 123 12.20 -18.31 -23.45
N GLN A 124 11.52 -19.46 -23.32
CA GLN A 124 10.25 -19.71 -24.03
C GLN A 124 9.15 -18.74 -23.58
N ILE A 125 9.15 -18.32 -22.32
CA ILE A 125 8.20 -17.33 -21.80
C ILE A 125 8.48 -15.98 -22.50
N LYS A 126 9.75 -15.60 -22.62
CA LYS A 126 10.17 -14.34 -23.25
C LYS A 126 9.97 -14.30 -24.76
N GLU A 127 10.01 -15.46 -25.44
CA GLU A 127 9.64 -15.56 -26.84
C GLU A 127 8.17 -15.19 -27.08
N ILE A 128 7.28 -15.52 -26.14
CA ILE A 128 5.85 -15.20 -26.21
C ILE A 128 5.59 -13.79 -25.64
N GLU A 129 6.21 -13.45 -24.52
CA GLU A 129 6.06 -12.18 -23.79
C GLU A 129 7.42 -11.52 -23.55
N PRO A 130 7.95 -10.74 -24.51
CA PRO A 130 9.29 -10.16 -24.41
C PRO A 130 9.51 -9.20 -23.23
N HIS A 131 8.43 -8.66 -22.66
CA HIS A 131 8.45 -7.69 -21.56
C HIS A 131 8.03 -8.29 -20.21
N VAL A 132 7.86 -9.62 -20.13
CA VAL A 132 7.59 -10.31 -18.87
C VAL A 132 8.75 -10.17 -17.89
N SER A 133 8.45 -10.13 -16.60
CA SER A 133 9.46 -10.08 -15.53
C SER A 133 10.46 -11.24 -15.63
N ASP A 134 11.73 -10.93 -15.36
CA ASP A 134 12.81 -11.92 -15.20
C ASP A 134 12.58 -12.85 -14.00
N GLU A 135 11.73 -12.47 -13.05
CA GLU A 135 11.35 -13.29 -11.89
C GLU A 135 10.41 -14.45 -12.27
N ALA A 136 9.82 -14.47 -13.48
CA ALA A 136 8.94 -15.54 -13.92
C ALA A 136 9.74 -16.80 -14.32
N GLN A 137 9.64 -17.86 -13.52
CA GLN A 137 10.43 -19.09 -13.67
C GLN A 137 9.78 -20.08 -14.64
N ALA A 138 8.46 -20.21 -14.57
CA ALA A 138 7.64 -21.10 -15.39
C ALA A 138 6.31 -20.46 -15.76
N ALA A 139 5.64 -20.97 -16.79
CA ALA A 139 4.30 -20.55 -17.13
C ALA A 139 3.43 -21.68 -17.71
N PHE A 140 2.16 -21.72 -17.34
CA PHE A 140 1.14 -22.50 -18.05
C PHE A 140 0.59 -21.67 -19.21
N TYR A 141 0.93 -22.06 -20.43
CA TYR A 141 0.48 -21.39 -21.65
C TYR A 141 -0.75 -22.08 -22.24
N CYS A 142 -1.79 -21.31 -22.56
CA CYS A 142 -3.00 -21.78 -23.20
C CYS A 142 -3.33 -20.99 -24.48
N LYS A 143 -3.20 -21.65 -25.62
CA LYS A 143 -3.41 -21.08 -26.97
C LYS A 143 -4.86 -20.71 -27.25
N SER A 144 -5.81 -21.35 -26.57
CA SER A 144 -7.26 -21.13 -26.78
C SER A 144 -7.78 -19.80 -26.23
N ILE A 145 -6.99 -19.11 -25.40
CA ILE A 145 -7.41 -17.84 -24.79
C ILE A 145 -7.47 -16.73 -25.86
N GLY A 146 -8.38 -15.78 -25.67
CA GLY A 146 -8.42 -14.57 -26.48
C GLY A 146 -9.00 -13.37 -25.75
N VAL A 147 -9.08 -12.26 -26.46
CA VAL A 147 -9.65 -10.99 -26.00
C VAL A 147 -10.79 -10.55 -26.92
N THR A 148 -11.83 -9.98 -26.34
CA THR A 148 -13.02 -9.48 -27.05
C THR A 148 -13.51 -8.16 -26.47
N SER A 149 -14.27 -7.38 -27.26
CA SER A 149 -15.02 -6.24 -26.73
C SER A 149 -16.29 -6.74 -26.03
N PRO A 150 -16.38 -6.68 -24.68
CA PRO A 150 -17.56 -7.19 -23.98
C PRO A 150 -18.82 -6.36 -24.27
N PHE A 151 -18.65 -5.08 -24.59
CA PHE A 151 -19.73 -4.18 -25.00
C PHE A 151 -20.29 -4.59 -26.36
N GLU A 152 -19.41 -4.65 -27.36
CA GLU A 152 -19.82 -4.88 -28.74
C GLU A 152 -20.36 -6.31 -28.90
N MET A 153 -19.79 -7.29 -28.19
CA MET A 153 -20.33 -8.65 -28.18
C MET A 153 -21.77 -8.66 -27.67
N THR A 154 -22.04 -7.99 -26.54
CA THR A 154 -23.39 -7.97 -25.95
C THR A 154 -24.38 -7.22 -26.84
N ILE A 155 -23.96 -6.07 -27.40
CA ILE A 155 -24.78 -5.26 -28.30
C ILE A 155 -25.07 -6.01 -29.59
N ALA A 156 -24.08 -6.61 -30.23
CA ALA A 156 -24.26 -7.35 -31.48
C ALA A 156 -25.17 -8.57 -31.32
N LEU A 157 -25.11 -9.27 -30.17
CA LEU A 157 -26.03 -10.36 -29.85
C LEU A 157 -27.48 -9.84 -29.73
N ALA A 158 -27.68 -8.77 -28.97
CA ALA A 158 -29.01 -8.18 -28.78
C ALA A 158 -29.57 -7.59 -30.08
N GLU A 159 -28.77 -6.84 -30.83
CA GLU A 159 -29.14 -6.21 -32.10
C GLU A 159 -29.57 -7.28 -33.10
N ASN A 160 -28.78 -8.34 -33.26
CA ASN A 160 -29.13 -9.45 -34.15
C ASN A 160 -30.39 -10.21 -33.66
N ALA A 161 -30.63 -10.30 -32.36
CA ALA A 161 -31.87 -10.89 -31.84
C ALA A 161 -33.09 -10.02 -32.21
N VAL A 162 -32.98 -8.70 -32.06
CA VAL A 162 -34.06 -7.74 -32.40
C VAL A 162 -34.33 -7.74 -33.90
N ASP A 163 -33.29 -7.73 -34.72
CA ASP A 163 -33.41 -7.81 -36.19
C ASP A 163 -34.11 -9.10 -36.65
N ASN A 164 -34.04 -10.16 -35.83
CA ASN A 164 -34.73 -11.43 -36.07
C ASN A 164 -36.11 -11.54 -35.39
N GLY A 165 -36.62 -10.46 -34.80
CA GLY A 165 -37.99 -10.36 -34.29
C GLY A 165 -38.16 -10.48 -32.77
N VAL A 166 -37.09 -10.46 -31.98
CA VAL A 166 -37.19 -10.32 -30.52
C VAL A 166 -37.62 -8.90 -30.17
N GLU A 167 -38.60 -8.76 -29.27
CA GLU A 167 -39.03 -7.46 -28.78
C GLU A 167 -38.16 -7.02 -27.59
N LEU A 168 -37.36 -5.97 -27.78
CA LEU A 168 -36.55 -5.36 -26.72
C LEU A 168 -37.37 -4.30 -25.96
N LYS A 169 -37.48 -4.47 -24.64
CA LYS A 169 -38.16 -3.55 -23.71
C LYS A 169 -37.14 -2.90 -22.78
N LEU A 170 -36.65 -1.71 -23.16
CA LEU A 170 -35.72 -0.88 -22.36
C LEU A 170 -36.46 -0.04 -21.33
N GLU A 171 -35.73 0.42 -20.30
CA GLU A 171 -36.26 1.19 -19.17
C GLU A 171 -37.54 0.54 -18.60
N SER A 172 -37.49 -0.77 -18.43
CA SER A 172 -38.63 -1.60 -18.04
C SER A 172 -38.23 -2.46 -16.85
N GLU A 173 -37.90 -1.83 -15.72
CA GLU A 173 -37.59 -2.54 -14.49
C GLU A 173 -38.76 -3.45 -14.10
N VAL A 174 -38.47 -4.73 -13.85
CA VAL A 174 -39.46 -5.69 -13.38
C VAL A 174 -39.68 -5.45 -11.89
N LEU A 175 -40.90 -5.02 -11.54
CA LEU A 175 -41.28 -4.70 -10.17
C LEU A 175 -41.95 -5.87 -9.46
N ASN A 176 -42.66 -6.72 -10.23
CA ASN A 176 -43.36 -7.88 -9.70
C ASN A 176 -43.59 -8.96 -10.76
N ILE A 177 -43.63 -10.22 -10.34
CA ILE A 177 -43.94 -11.38 -11.19
C ILE A 177 -44.98 -12.22 -10.46
N GLU A 178 -46.14 -12.43 -11.09
CA GLU A 178 -47.18 -13.28 -10.53
C GLU A 178 -47.32 -14.58 -11.33
N LYS A 179 -47.12 -15.74 -10.68
CA LYS A 179 -47.38 -17.05 -11.31
C LYS A 179 -48.88 -17.30 -11.41
N LYS A 180 -49.39 -17.50 -12.62
CA LYS A 180 -50.71 -18.07 -12.92
C LYS A 180 -50.57 -19.55 -13.26
N LYS A 181 -51.69 -20.25 -13.45
CA LYS A 181 -51.69 -21.72 -13.66
C LYS A 181 -50.77 -22.17 -14.79
N GLU A 182 -50.86 -21.53 -15.96
CA GLU A 182 -50.13 -21.93 -17.19
C GLU A 182 -49.13 -20.86 -17.68
N TYR A 183 -49.09 -19.69 -17.05
CA TYR A 183 -48.31 -18.54 -17.51
C TYR A 183 -47.91 -17.62 -16.34
N PHE A 184 -47.15 -16.57 -16.61
CA PHE A 184 -46.73 -15.56 -15.66
C PHE A 184 -47.23 -14.19 -16.12
N LYS A 185 -47.59 -13.35 -15.16
CA LYS A 185 -47.85 -11.93 -15.39
C LYS A 185 -46.67 -11.12 -14.86
N ILE A 186 -46.00 -10.39 -15.74
CA ILE A 186 -44.89 -9.50 -15.39
C ILE A 186 -45.44 -8.07 -15.32
N GLU A 187 -45.09 -7.38 -14.24
CA GLU A 187 -45.33 -5.95 -14.05
C GLU A 187 -44.01 -5.20 -14.08
N THR A 188 -43.92 -4.24 -14.99
CA THR A 188 -42.81 -3.29 -15.07
C THR A 188 -43.29 -1.88 -14.71
N GLU A 189 -42.36 -0.94 -14.60
CA GLU A 189 -42.70 0.49 -14.43
C GLU A 189 -43.62 1.05 -15.54
N LYS A 190 -43.55 0.46 -16.75
CA LYS A 190 -44.23 0.98 -17.93
C LYS A 190 -45.51 0.23 -18.30
N GLU A 191 -45.53 -1.09 -18.11
CA GLU A 191 -46.61 -1.94 -18.61
C GLU A 191 -46.75 -3.26 -17.85
N LYS A 192 -47.85 -3.97 -18.12
CA LYS A 192 -48.05 -5.35 -17.66
C LYS A 192 -48.27 -6.25 -18.86
N PHE A 193 -47.59 -7.38 -18.90
CA PHE A 193 -47.75 -8.36 -19.97
C PHE A 193 -47.65 -9.79 -19.45
N GLU A 194 -48.08 -10.73 -20.29
CA GLU A 194 -48.16 -12.14 -19.95
C GLU A 194 -47.15 -12.94 -20.76
N THR A 195 -46.54 -13.95 -20.15
CA THR A 195 -45.57 -14.84 -20.79
C THR A 195 -45.71 -16.27 -20.30
N ARG A 196 -45.44 -17.27 -21.15
CA ARG A 196 -45.51 -18.68 -20.76
C ARG A 196 -44.29 -19.10 -19.94
N TYR A 197 -43.11 -18.69 -20.37
CA TYR A 197 -41.83 -19.00 -19.73
C TYR A 197 -41.08 -17.71 -19.37
N ILE A 198 -40.38 -17.74 -18.24
CA ILE A 198 -39.44 -16.68 -17.84
C ILE A 198 -38.04 -17.26 -17.78
N VAL A 199 -37.07 -16.53 -18.34
CA VAL A 199 -35.64 -16.79 -18.13
C VAL A 199 -35.06 -15.65 -17.30
N ASN A 200 -34.64 -15.95 -16.07
CA ASN A 200 -34.02 -15.00 -15.17
C ASN A 200 -32.52 -14.90 -15.46
N ALA A 201 -32.12 -13.84 -16.16
CA ALA A 201 -30.74 -13.51 -16.50
C ALA A 201 -30.32 -12.14 -15.92
N ALA A 202 -30.91 -11.74 -14.78
CA ALA A 202 -30.81 -10.39 -14.21
C ALA A 202 -29.46 -10.06 -13.54
N GLY A 203 -28.44 -10.92 -13.72
CA GLY A 203 -27.09 -10.72 -13.20
C GLY A 203 -27.04 -10.56 -11.69
N ILE A 204 -26.56 -9.40 -11.22
CA ILE A 204 -26.43 -9.06 -9.79
C ILE A 204 -27.76 -9.10 -9.02
N TYR A 205 -28.89 -8.99 -9.73
CA TYR A 205 -30.24 -9.00 -9.15
C TYR A 205 -31.02 -10.29 -9.40
N ALA A 206 -30.35 -11.36 -9.87
CA ALA A 206 -31.03 -12.62 -10.19
C ALA A 206 -31.72 -13.25 -8.96
N ASP A 207 -31.15 -13.10 -7.76
CA ASP A 207 -31.79 -13.52 -6.51
C ASP A 207 -33.08 -12.73 -6.21
N LYS A 208 -33.08 -11.40 -6.42
CA LYS A 208 -34.27 -10.55 -6.24
C LYS A 208 -35.40 -10.95 -7.19
N ILE A 209 -35.07 -11.22 -8.45
CA ILE A 209 -36.07 -11.68 -9.45
C ILE A 209 -36.60 -13.07 -9.10
N ALA A 210 -35.74 -13.98 -8.63
CA ALA A 210 -36.16 -15.30 -8.17
C ALA A 210 -37.10 -15.23 -6.93
N ALA A 211 -36.85 -14.28 -6.03
CA ALA A 211 -37.65 -14.06 -4.83
C ALA A 211 -39.08 -13.59 -5.14
N MET A 212 -39.30 -12.89 -6.27
CA MET A 212 -40.64 -12.44 -6.67
C MET A 212 -41.64 -13.58 -6.92
N VAL A 213 -41.14 -14.81 -7.14
CA VAL A 213 -41.95 -16.01 -7.37
C VAL A 213 -41.68 -17.12 -6.35
N ASP A 214 -41.06 -16.79 -5.21
CA ASP A 214 -40.66 -17.76 -4.18
C ASP A 214 -39.74 -18.90 -4.71
N ALA A 215 -38.92 -18.60 -5.72
CA ALA A 215 -37.96 -19.53 -6.33
C ALA A 215 -36.51 -19.24 -5.95
N ALA A 216 -36.27 -18.39 -4.95
CA ALA A 216 -34.93 -18.05 -4.47
C ALA A 216 -34.49 -19.03 -3.37
N ASP A 217 -33.53 -19.89 -3.70
CA ASP A 217 -32.81 -20.78 -2.78
C ASP A 217 -31.28 -20.58 -2.88
N PHE A 218 -30.88 -19.40 -3.35
CA PHE A 218 -29.53 -18.90 -3.44
C PHE A 218 -29.52 -17.38 -3.21
N GLU A 219 -28.35 -16.85 -2.85
CA GLU A 219 -28.13 -15.41 -2.77
C GLU A 219 -27.05 -15.01 -3.77
N ILE A 220 -27.14 -13.79 -4.29
CA ILE A 220 -26.11 -13.18 -5.12
C ILE A 220 -25.41 -12.08 -4.35
N TYR A 221 -24.11 -12.23 -4.10
CA TYR A 221 -23.28 -11.19 -3.50
C TYR A 221 -22.33 -10.56 -4.54
N PRO A 222 -22.13 -9.23 -4.49
CA PRO A 222 -21.30 -8.52 -5.45
C PRO A 222 -19.80 -8.66 -5.13
N MET A 223 -19.05 -9.18 -6.09
CA MET A 223 -17.60 -9.22 -6.05
C MET A 223 -17.01 -8.13 -6.95
N ARG A 224 -16.57 -7.02 -6.34
CA ARG A 224 -15.97 -5.88 -7.03
C ARG A 224 -14.61 -6.25 -7.62
N GLY A 225 -14.35 -5.77 -8.82
CA GLY A 225 -13.06 -5.82 -9.48
C GLY A 225 -12.76 -4.47 -10.09
N GLU A 226 -11.67 -3.84 -9.65
CA GLU A 226 -11.17 -2.55 -10.11
C GLU A 226 -10.13 -2.73 -11.22
N TYR A 227 -10.06 -1.79 -12.14
CA TYR A 227 -9.23 -1.85 -13.34
C TYR A 227 -8.56 -0.51 -13.61
N VAL A 228 -7.39 -0.58 -14.25
CA VAL A 228 -6.66 0.58 -14.76
C VAL A 228 -6.41 0.37 -16.26
N VAL A 229 -6.78 1.38 -17.07
CA VAL A 229 -6.58 1.36 -18.52
C VAL A 229 -5.53 2.39 -18.90
N PHE A 230 -4.60 2.00 -19.76
CA PHE A 230 -3.49 2.82 -20.24
C PHE A 230 -3.67 3.21 -21.72
N SER A 231 -2.82 4.12 -22.20
CA SER A 231 -2.76 4.49 -23.61
C SER A 231 -2.38 3.29 -24.49
N LYS A 232 -2.68 3.39 -25.79
CA LYS A 232 -2.31 2.36 -26.78
C LYS A 232 -0.80 2.23 -26.93
N GLU A 233 -0.04 3.27 -26.59
CA GLU A 233 1.42 3.25 -26.61
C GLU A 233 2.00 2.19 -25.69
N GLN A 234 1.33 1.86 -24.57
CA GLN A 234 1.74 0.81 -23.64
C GLN A 234 1.31 -0.59 -24.09
N GLY A 235 0.52 -0.71 -25.17
CA GLY A 235 -0.02 -1.99 -25.64
C GLY A 235 1.03 -3.00 -26.07
N HIS A 236 2.23 -2.56 -26.45
CA HIS A 236 3.34 -3.42 -26.85
C HIS A 236 3.92 -4.27 -25.71
N LEU A 237 3.58 -3.96 -24.46
CA LEU A 237 4.13 -4.67 -23.30
C LEU A 237 3.57 -6.08 -23.12
N VAL A 238 2.43 -6.40 -23.74
CA VAL A 238 1.83 -7.74 -23.63
C VAL A 238 1.26 -8.19 -24.96
N ASN A 239 1.62 -9.41 -25.38
CA ASN A 239 1.13 -10.04 -26.60
C ASN A 239 -0.10 -10.94 -26.34
N THR A 240 -0.18 -11.51 -25.14
CA THR A 240 -1.18 -12.46 -24.68
C THR A 240 -1.88 -11.96 -23.40
N VAL A 241 -2.77 -12.78 -22.84
CA VAL A 241 -3.36 -12.51 -21.52
C VAL A 241 -2.46 -13.10 -20.44
N ILE A 242 -1.89 -12.25 -19.58
CA ILE A 242 -0.96 -12.68 -18.53
C ILE A 242 -1.68 -12.72 -17.19
N PHE A 243 -1.68 -13.90 -16.59
CA PHE A 243 -2.16 -14.19 -15.24
C PHE A 243 -0.99 -14.53 -14.31
N GLN A 244 -1.24 -14.44 -13.02
CA GLN A 244 -0.35 -14.99 -11.98
C GLN A 244 -0.98 -16.28 -11.44
N ALA A 245 -0.16 -17.18 -10.91
CA ALA A 245 -0.65 -18.36 -10.22
C ALA A 245 -1.67 -17.95 -9.12
N PRO A 246 -2.84 -18.60 -9.05
CA PRO A 246 -3.89 -18.24 -8.10
C PRO A 246 -3.46 -18.58 -6.67
N ASN A 247 -3.70 -17.65 -5.73
CA ASN A 247 -3.45 -17.84 -4.31
C ASN A 247 -4.77 -17.76 -3.49
N PRO A 248 -4.78 -18.08 -2.18
CA PRO A 248 -6.01 -18.09 -1.37
C PRO A 248 -6.78 -16.77 -1.35
N LYS A 249 -6.12 -15.63 -1.61
CA LYS A 249 -6.75 -14.29 -1.59
C LYS A 249 -7.33 -13.90 -2.95
N THR A 250 -6.74 -14.35 -4.06
CA THR A 250 -7.17 -13.92 -5.40
C THR A 250 -6.70 -14.87 -6.52
N LYS A 251 -7.38 -14.85 -7.68
CA LYS A 251 -6.98 -15.55 -8.90
C LYS A 251 -5.78 -14.89 -9.64
N GLY A 252 -5.08 -13.96 -9.00
CA GLY A 252 -4.03 -13.13 -9.59
C GLY A 252 -4.57 -11.86 -10.25
N VAL A 253 -3.78 -10.78 -10.23
CA VAL A 253 -4.05 -9.57 -11.04
C VAL A 253 -3.64 -9.87 -12.48
N VAL A 254 -4.48 -9.48 -13.45
CA VAL A 254 -4.24 -9.75 -14.87
C VAL A 254 -3.57 -8.55 -15.53
N ALA A 255 -2.69 -8.80 -16.50
CA ALA A 255 -2.20 -7.83 -17.47
C ALA A 255 -2.60 -8.28 -18.89
N THR A 256 -3.21 -7.40 -19.66
CA THR A 256 -3.72 -7.73 -21.00
C THR A 256 -3.90 -6.50 -21.88
N THR A 257 -4.25 -6.70 -23.15
CA THR A 257 -4.72 -5.64 -24.02
C THR A 257 -6.22 -5.74 -24.26
N THR A 258 -6.87 -4.58 -24.43
CA THR A 258 -8.18 -4.54 -25.07
C THR A 258 -8.06 -4.94 -26.54
N THR A 259 -9.16 -5.35 -27.20
CA THR A 259 -9.17 -5.64 -28.65
C THR A 259 -8.66 -4.52 -29.54
N HIS A 260 -8.60 -3.30 -29.01
CA HIS A 260 -8.21 -2.08 -29.69
C HIS A 260 -6.82 -1.57 -29.29
N GLY A 261 -6.04 -2.37 -28.55
CA GLY A 261 -4.61 -2.14 -28.29
C GLY A 261 -4.29 -1.34 -27.02
N ASN A 262 -5.28 -0.88 -26.25
CA ASN A 262 -5.01 -0.29 -24.94
C ASN A 262 -4.46 -1.36 -23.97
N PHE A 263 -3.35 -1.09 -23.29
CA PHE A 263 -2.90 -1.91 -22.16
C PHE A 263 -3.84 -1.74 -20.96
N MET A 264 -4.11 -2.82 -20.25
CA MET A 264 -5.05 -2.86 -19.13
C MET A 264 -4.57 -3.84 -18.07
N ILE A 265 -4.68 -3.41 -16.81
CA ILE A 265 -4.38 -4.23 -15.65
C ILE A 265 -5.58 -4.31 -14.70
N GLY A 266 -5.60 -5.37 -13.89
CA GLY A 266 -6.73 -5.73 -13.04
C GLY A 266 -7.52 -6.93 -13.60
N PRO A 267 -8.52 -7.43 -12.88
CA PRO A 267 -9.03 -6.87 -11.64
C PRO A 267 -8.40 -7.45 -10.38
N ASN A 268 -8.55 -6.73 -9.26
CA ASN A 268 -8.53 -7.33 -7.93
C ASN A 268 -9.84 -8.13 -7.65
N ALA A 269 -10.05 -8.56 -6.41
CA ALA A 269 -11.27 -9.22 -5.98
C ALA A 269 -11.64 -8.79 -4.55
N GLU A 270 -12.68 -7.96 -4.44
CA GLU A 270 -13.16 -7.42 -3.17
C GLU A 270 -14.65 -7.77 -3.00
N GLU A 271 -14.99 -8.41 -1.89
CA GLU A 271 -16.38 -8.64 -1.49
C GLU A 271 -16.94 -7.38 -0.85
N ILE A 272 -18.12 -6.94 -1.29
CA ILE A 272 -18.77 -5.72 -0.81
C ILE A 272 -20.26 -5.98 -0.56
N ASP A 273 -20.90 -5.12 0.25
CA ASP A 273 -22.31 -5.29 0.62
C ASP A 273 -23.29 -4.72 -0.43
N LYS A 274 -22.87 -3.66 -1.15
CA LYS A 274 -23.77 -2.88 -2.02
C LYS A 274 -23.71 -3.36 -3.47
N LYS A 275 -24.87 -3.70 -4.04
CA LYS A 275 -25.04 -4.21 -5.42
C LYS A 275 -24.87 -3.13 -6.50
N GLU A 276 -24.67 -1.88 -6.09
CA GLU A 276 -24.55 -0.70 -6.95
C GLU A 276 -23.16 -0.04 -6.88
N ASP A 277 -22.28 -0.46 -5.95
CA ASP A 277 -20.99 0.20 -5.75
C ASP A 277 -19.94 -0.23 -6.79
N VAL A 278 -19.81 0.59 -7.83
CA VAL A 278 -18.80 0.47 -8.90
C VAL A 278 -17.73 1.57 -8.81
N GLY A 279 -17.45 2.06 -7.61
CA GLY A 279 -16.36 3.00 -7.34
C GLY A 279 -14.97 2.36 -7.43
N THR A 280 -13.93 3.22 -7.52
CA THR A 280 -12.51 2.80 -7.42
C THR A 280 -11.83 3.45 -6.24
N THR A 281 -10.86 2.77 -5.62
CA THR A 281 -10.24 3.17 -4.36
C THR A 281 -8.71 3.19 -4.44
N LEU A 282 -8.08 4.12 -3.72
CA LEU A 282 -6.61 4.32 -3.78
C LEU A 282 -5.85 3.09 -3.28
N LYS A 283 -6.38 2.43 -2.25
CA LYS A 283 -5.85 1.19 -1.68
C LYS A 283 -5.77 0.08 -2.74
N GLU A 284 -6.87 -0.18 -3.44
CA GLU A 284 -6.93 -1.25 -4.43
C GLU A 284 -6.17 -0.89 -5.71
N PHE A 285 -6.13 0.40 -6.08
CA PHE A 285 -5.25 0.89 -7.14
C PHE A 285 -3.78 0.53 -6.89
N HIS A 286 -3.25 0.83 -5.70
CA HIS A 286 -1.87 0.50 -5.36
C HIS A 286 -1.61 -1.00 -5.40
N TYR A 287 -2.53 -1.80 -4.83
CA TYR A 287 -2.45 -3.25 -4.88
C TYR A 287 -2.37 -3.77 -6.33
N ILE A 288 -3.21 -3.25 -7.23
CA ILE A 288 -3.21 -3.63 -8.65
C ILE A 288 -1.86 -3.27 -9.30
N ILE A 289 -1.33 -2.06 -9.07
CA ILE A 289 -0.04 -1.64 -9.62
C ILE A 289 1.09 -2.53 -9.14
N GLU A 290 1.17 -2.79 -7.83
CA GLU A 290 2.21 -3.62 -7.24
C GLU A 290 2.17 -5.04 -7.79
N GLN A 291 0.99 -5.68 -7.80
CA GLN A 291 0.87 -7.03 -8.33
C GLN A 291 1.18 -7.06 -9.83
N SER A 292 0.68 -6.11 -10.62
CA SER A 292 0.99 -6.06 -12.05
C SER A 292 2.47 -5.89 -12.35
N ARG A 293 3.24 -5.18 -11.51
CA ARG A 293 4.69 -5.03 -11.68
C ARG A 293 5.47 -6.33 -11.48
N LYS A 294 4.91 -7.33 -10.77
CA LYS A 294 5.50 -8.67 -10.70
C LYS A 294 5.49 -9.36 -12.06
N SER A 295 4.45 -9.13 -12.86
CA SER A 295 4.31 -9.73 -14.20
C SER A 295 4.98 -8.87 -15.28
N ILE A 296 4.78 -7.55 -15.25
CA ILE A 296 5.28 -6.59 -16.23
C ILE A 296 5.91 -5.41 -15.47
N PRO A 297 7.23 -5.38 -15.27
CA PRO A 297 7.87 -4.43 -14.36
C PRO A 297 7.84 -2.98 -14.85
N ASP A 298 7.80 -2.76 -16.17
CA ASP A 298 8.19 -1.47 -16.78
C ASP A 298 7.05 -0.64 -17.39
N PHE A 299 5.79 -0.91 -17.05
CA PHE A 299 4.70 -0.05 -17.55
C PHE A 299 4.71 1.34 -16.89
N ASP A 300 4.38 2.35 -17.70
CA ASP A 300 4.40 3.76 -17.30
C ASP A 300 3.03 4.19 -16.77
N THR A 301 2.97 4.49 -15.46
CA THR A 301 1.78 5.04 -14.80
C THR A 301 1.37 6.40 -15.36
N ASP A 302 2.29 7.20 -15.88
CA ASP A 302 1.95 8.47 -16.52
C ASP A 302 1.12 8.28 -17.80
N LYS A 303 1.01 7.05 -18.32
CA LYS A 303 0.17 6.71 -19.48
C LYS A 303 -1.22 6.20 -19.12
N MET A 304 -1.62 6.24 -17.83
CA MET A 304 -2.98 5.87 -17.40
C MET A 304 -4.05 6.80 -17.97
N LEU A 305 -5.11 6.23 -18.54
CA LEU A 305 -6.23 6.98 -19.12
C LEU A 305 -7.41 7.08 -18.17
N ARG A 306 -7.73 5.98 -17.46
CA ARG A 306 -8.89 5.92 -16.57
C ARG A 306 -8.82 4.71 -15.63
N THR A 307 -9.58 4.81 -14.54
CA THR A 307 -9.95 3.67 -13.69
C THR A 307 -11.43 3.34 -13.87
N PHE A 308 -11.82 2.08 -13.62
CA PHE A 308 -13.23 1.67 -13.50
C PHE A 308 -13.35 0.41 -12.66
N ALA A 309 -14.55 0.11 -12.17
CA ALA A 309 -14.84 -1.15 -11.48
C ALA A 309 -16.09 -1.83 -12.05
N GLY A 310 -16.14 -3.16 -11.89
CA GLY A 310 -17.27 -4.01 -12.24
C GLY A 310 -17.64 -4.97 -11.12
N LEU A 311 -18.91 -5.38 -11.10
CA LEU A 311 -19.44 -6.32 -10.10
C LEU A 311 -19.71 -7.67 -10.74
N ARG A 312 -19.05 -8.71 -10.22
CA ARG A 312 -19.30 -10.10 -10.60
C ARG A 312 -20.40 -10.69 -9.71
N PRO A 313 -21.47 -11.29 -10.27
CA PRO A 313 -22.57 -11.85 -9.49
C PRO A 313 -22.22 -13.24 -8.97
N LYS A 314 -21.52 -13.31 -7.83
CA LYS A 314 -21.20 -14.60 -7.21
C LYS A 314 -22.41 -15.16 -6.48
N SER A 315 -22.59 -16.47 -6.56
CA SER A 315 -23.65 -17.20 -5.87
C SER A 315 -23.10 -17.93 -4.65
N THR A 316 -23.94 -18.05 -3.61
CA THR A 316 -23.69 -18.91 -2.46
C THR A 316 -23.57 -20.40 -2.81
N ARG A 317 -24.03 -20.83 -3.99
CA ARG A 317 -23.86 -22.20 -4.50
C ARG A 317 -22.48 -22.49 -5.10
N GLY A 318 -21.65 -21.47 -5.32
CA GLY A 318 -20.28 -21.62 -5.85
C GLY A 318 -20.14 -21.92 -7.36
N ASP A 319 -21.18 -22.45 -8.01
CA ASP A 319 -21.23 -22.73 -9.47
C ASP A 319 -22.32 -21.89 -10.18
N PHE A 320 -22.36 -21.94 -11.52
CA PHE A 320 -23.45 -21.37 -12.31
C PHE A 320 -24.77 -22.09 -12.01
N ILE A 321 -25.88 -21.33 -11.97
CA ILE A 321 -27.22 -21.86 -11.75
C ILE A 321 -27.98 -21.78 -13.08
N ILE A 322 -28.09 -22.93 -13.77
CA ILE A 322 -28.70 -23.04 -15.10
C ILE A 322 -29.68 -24.22 -15.10
N GLU A 323 -30.91 -23.96 -14.68
CA GLU A 323 -31.93 -24.97 -14.41
C GLU A 323 -33.35 -24.40 -14.45
N GLU A 324 -34.35 -25.27 -14.60
CA GLU A 324 -35.73 -24.91 -14.26
C GLU A 324 -35.87 -24.92 -12.73
N SER A 325 -36.42 -23.84 -12.16
CA SER A 325 -36.61 -23.73 -10.72
C SER A 325 -37.73 -24.64 -10.20
N SER A 326 -37.99 -24.61 -8.89
CA SER A 326 -39.17 -25.24 -8.28
C SER A 326 -40.50 -24.72 -8.87
N VAL A 327 -40.49 -23.53 -9.48
CA VAL A 327 -41.65 -22.94 -10.16
C VAL A 327 -41.60 -23.27 -11.65
N LYS A 328 -42.51 -24.15 -12.08
CA LYS A 328 -42.60 -24.60 -13.48
C LYS A 328 -42.67 -23.42 -14.46
N GLY A 329 -41.82 -23.47 -15.48
CA GLY A 329 -41.66 -22.47 -16.52
C GLY A 329 -40.78 -21.27 -16.14
N PHE A 330 -40.20 -21.24 -14.94
CA PHE A 330 -39.26 -20.21 -14.50
C PHE A 330 -37.84 -20.78 -14.50
N ILE A 331 -37.03 -20.36 -15.48
CA ILE A 331 -35.69 -20.88 -15.74
C ILE A 331 -34.65 -19.90 -15.19
N GLN A 332 -33.68 -20.41 -14.43
CA GLN A 332 -32.58 -19.64 -13.87
C GLN A 332 -31.39 -19.63 -14.84
N ALA A 333 -30.78 -18.46 -15.00
CA ALA A 333 -29.43 -18.26 -15.52
C ALA A 333 -28.70 -17.30 -14.57
N ALA A 334 -28.47 -17.76 -13.33
CA ALA A 334 -28.04 -16.96 -12.19
C ALA A 334 -26.64 -17.35 -11.68
N GLY A 335 -26.00 -16.46 -10.92
CA GLY A 335 -24.65 -16.71 -10.38
C GLY A 335 -23.54 -16.73 -11.42
N ILE A 336 -23.78 -16.12 -12.59
CA ILE A 336 -22.87 -16.16 -13.74
C ILE A 336 -21.71 -15.15 -13.54
N ASP A 337 -20.74 -15.52 -12.72
CA ASP A 337 -19.45 -14.83 -12.54
C ASP A 337 -18.44 -15.23 -13.64
N SER A 338 -17.12 -15.05 -13.42
CA SER A 338 -16.10 -15.50 -14.39
C SER A 338 -16.00 -17.04 -14.42
N PRO A 339 -16.08 -17.70 -15.60
CA PRO A 339 -15.91 -17.18 -16.97
C PRO A 339 -17.21 -16.95 -17.77
N GLY A 340 -18.13 -16.16 -17.24
CA GLY A 340 -19.49 -15.98 -17.76
C GLY A 340 -19.59 -15.31 -19.12
N LEU A 341 -18.66 -14.40 -19.45
CA LEU A 341 -18.55 -13.82 -20.80
C LEU A 341 -18.32 -14.96 -21.81
N THR A 342 -17.24 -15.72 -21.61
CA THR A 342 -16.85 -16.88 -22.41
C THR A 342 -17.96 -17.92 -22.51
N SER A 343 -18.64 -18.19 -21.40
CA SER A 343 -19.65 -19.25 -21.34
C SER A 343 -20.99 -18.86 -21.97
N SER A 344 -21.25 -17.57 -22.19
CA SER A 344 -22.57 -17.05 -22.58
C SER A 344 -23.20 -17.71 -23.81
N PRO A 345 -22.48 -18.05 -24.91
CA PRO A 345 -23.10 -18.72 -26.05
C PRO A 345 -23.48 -20.19 -25.75
N ALA A 346 -22.70 -20.87 -24.92
CA ALA A 346 -22.99 -22.24 -24.49
C ALA A 346 -24.14 -22.29 -23.46
N ILE A 347 -24.20 -21.30 -22.56
CA ILE A 347 -25.32 -21.10 -21.63
C ILE A 347 -26.62 -20.96 -22.43
N ALA A 348 -26.62 -20.13 -23.49
CA ALA A 348 -27.80 -19.94 -24.33
C ALA A 348 -28.34 -21.27 -24.88
N LYS A 349 -27.47 -22.09 -25.52
CA LYS A 349 -27.85 -23.41 -26.02
C LYS A 349 -28.39 -24.34 -24.92
N LYS A 350 -27.80 -24.31 -23.72
CA LYS A 350 -28.26 -25.12 -22.58
C LYS A 350 -29.65 -24.69 -22.10
N ILE A 351 -29.93 -23.39 -22.06
CA ILE A 351 -31.24 -22.84 -21.70
C ILE A 351 -32.32 -23.24 -22.71
N ILE A 352 -32.02 -23.21 -24.03
CA ILE A 352 -32.96 -23.69 -25.05
C ILE A 352 -33.35 -25.15 -24.80
N ASN A 353 -32.38 -26.02 -24.52
CA ASN A 353 -32.63 -27.43 -24.22
C ASN A 353 -33.49 -27.60 -22.95
N ILE A 354 -33.34 -26.73 -21.96
CA ILE A 354 -34.17 -26.76 -20.74
C ILE A 354 -35.60 -26.32 -21.08
N LEU A 355 -35.77 -25.24 -21.85
CA LEU A 355 -37.08 -24.75 -22.28
C LEU A 355 -37.83 -25.81 -23.10
N GLU A 356 -37.16 -26.49 -24.04
CA GLU A 356 -37.74 -27.59 -24.82
C GLU A 356 -38.24 -28.72 -23.91
N LYS A 357 -37.40 -29.17 -22.96
CA LYS A 357 -37.77 -30.18 -21.96
C LYS A 357 -38.90 -29.74 -21.03
N SER A 358 -39.03 -28.43 -20.81
CA SER A 358 -40.11 -27.83 -20.01
C SER A 358 -41.44 -27.77 -20.79
N GLY A 359 -41.43 -28.08 -22.09
CA GLY A 359 -42.60 -28.15 -22.96
C GLY A 359 -42.73 -26.97 -23.94
N LEU A 360 -41.66 -26.22 -24.20
CA LEU A 360 -41.65 -25.21 -25.26
C LEU A 360 -41.46 -25.90 -26.63
N GLU A 361 -42.37 -25.65 -27.57
CA GLU A 361 -42.24 -26.16 -28.94
C GLU A 361 -41.26 -25.29 -29.73
N LEU A 362 -40.20 -25.92 -30.26
CA LEU A 362 -39.16 -25.25 -31.02
C LEU A 362 -39.31 -25.54 -32.52
N LYS A 363 -39.87 -24.58 -33.26
CA LYS A 363 -39.97 -24.64 -34.73
C LYS A 363 -38.96 -23.67 -35.35
N ALA A 364 -38.00 -24.18 -36.12
CA ALA A 364 -36.98 -23.33 -36.75
C ALA A 364 -37.61 -22.29 -37.70
N LYS A 365 -37.06 -21.07 -37.66
CA LYS A 365 -37.45 -19.93 -38.48
C LYS A 365 -36.69 -19.96 -39.81
N SER A 366 -37.41 -19.89 -40.94
CA SER A 366 -36.81 -20.03 -42.28
C SER A 366 -36.03 -18.80 -42.75
N ASP A 367 -36.33 -17.63 -42.18
CA ASP A 367 -35.80 -16.32 -42.54
C ASP A 367 -34.85 -15.75 -41.47
N PHE A 368 -34.30 -16.61 -40.60
CA PHE A 368 -33.29 -16.19 -39.62
C PHE A 368 -32.04 -15.65 -40.33
N ASN A 369 -31.69 -14.39 -40.06
CA ASN A 369 -30.47 -13.77 -40.52
C ASN A 369 -29.37 -13.87 -39.44
N PRO A 370 -28.33 -14.70 -39.65
CA PRO A 370 -27.27 -14.87 -38.66
C PRO A 370 -26.27 -13.70 -38.61
N ASN A 371 -26.28 -12.81 -39.61
CA ASN A 371 -25.22 -11.84 -39.87
C ASN A 371 -25.60 -10.43 -39.44
N ARG A 372 -24.61 -9.69 -38.92
CA ARG A 372 -24.71 -8.27 -38.53
C ARG A 372 -23.36 -7.60 -38.76
N SER A 373 -23.34 -6.49 -39.49
CA SER A 373 -22.13 -5.72 -39.79
C SER A 373 -21.62 -4.95 -38.56
N ALA A 374 -20.30 -4.76 -38.44
CA ALA A 374 -19.72 -3.89 -37.41
C ALA A 374 -20.19 -2.42 -37.53
N ILE A 375 -20.29 -1.70 -36.42
CA ILE A 375 -20.49 -0.24 -36.41
C ILE A 375 -19.13 0.46 -36.54
N ALA A 376 -18.20 0.11 -35.65
CA ALA A 376 -16.85 0.66 -35.68
C ALA A 376 -16.12 0.19 -36.94
N ARG A 377 -15.67 1.16 -37.75
CA ARG A 377 -14.96 0.91 -39.00
C ARG A 377 -13.45 1.01 -38.77
N GLU A 378 -12.69 0.03 -39.25
CA GLU A 378 -11.23 0.15 -39.33
C GLU A 378 -10.87 1.18 -40.40
N LYS A 379 -9.99 2.13 -40.06
CA LYS A 379 -9.47 3.13 -40.98
C LYS A 379 -8.05 2.75 -41.35
N GLY A 380 -7.78 2.63 -42.65
CA GLY A 380 -6.43 2.40 -43.17
C GLY A 380 -5.56 3.66 -43.12
N GLU A 381 -4.27 3.51 -43.42
CA GLU A 381 -3.28 4.61 -43.39
C GLU A 381 -3.64 5.77 -44.34
N ASP A 382 -4.35 5.48 -45.44
CA ASP A 382 -4.78 6.47 -46.43
C ASP A 382 -6.03 7.28 -46.05
N PHE A 383 -6.63 7.01 -44.88
CA PHE A 383 -7.83 7.72 -44.44
C PHE A 383 -7.53 9.18 -44.08
N SER A 384 -8.15 10.10 -44.81
CA SER A 384 -8.05 11.56 -44.60
C SER A 384 -9.39 12.16 -44.17
N GLY A 385 -9.64 12.12 -42.87
CA GLY A 385 -10.80 12.78 -42.25
C GLY A 385 -10.50 14.23 -41.88
N GLU A 386 -11.52 15.07 -41.93
CA GLU A 386 -11.46 16.49 -41.58
C GLU A 386 -12.57 16.84 -40.59
N ILE A 387 -12.35 17.89 -39.81
CA ILE A 387 -13.33 18.35 -38.82
C ILE A 387 -14.29 19.32 -39.51
N ASP A 388 -15.59 19.18 -39.25
CA ASP A 388 -16.65 20.01 -39.81
C ASP A 388 -16.77 19.88 -41.34
N HIS A 389 -16.38 18.71 -41.88
CA HIS A 389 -16.50 18.37 -43.30
C HIS A 389 -17.97 18.05 -43.65
N GLU A 390 -18.46 18.48 -44.83
CA GLU A 390 -19.87 18.28 -45.21
C GLU A 390 -20.28 16.81 -45.41
N ASN A 391 -19.36 15.97 -45.91
CA ASN A 391 -19.56 14.52 -46.01
C ASN A 391 -19.37 13.83 -44.64
N PRO A 392 -20.40 13.16 -44.07
CA PRO A 392 -20.31 12.45 -42.79
C PRO A 392 -19.25 11.35 -42.73
N ASP A 393 -18.88 10.71 -43.86
CA ASP A 393 -17.83 9.69 -43.90
C ASP A 393 -16.42 10.29 -43.70
N LYS A 394 -16.27 11.60 -43.90
CA LYS A 394 -15.02 12.34 -43.69
C LYS A 394 -15.05 13.22 -42.44
N ASN A 395 -16.22 13.55 -41.91
CA ASN A 395 -16.36 14.44 -40.77
C ASN A 395 -15.91 13.76 -39.46
N ILE A 396 -14.80 14.21 -38.88
CA ILE A 396 -14.23 13.65 -37.65
C ILE A 396 -14.90 14.22 -36.42
N ILE A 397 -15.55 13.33 -35.66
CA ILE A 397 -16.17 13.65 -34.38
C ILE A 397 -15.23 13.33 -33.22
N CYS A 398 -14.48 12.22 -33.28
CA CYS A 398 -13.47 11.88 -32.28
C CYS A 398 -12.09 11.70 -32.90
N ARG A 399 -11.18 12.67 -32.67
CA ARG A 399 -9.80 12.61 -33.22
C ARG A 399 -8.99 11.45 -32.66
N CYS A 400 -9.07 11.19 -31.35
CA CYS A 400 -8.23 10.17 -30.70
C CYS A 400 -8.52 8.73 -31.19
N GLU A 401 -9.73 8.47 -31.69
CA GLU A 401 -10.16 7.15 -32.17
C GLU A 401 -10.58 7.20 -33.65
N ASN A 402 -10.32 8.33 -34.33
CA ASN A 402 -10.72 8.60 -35.70
C ASN A 402 -12.20 8.29 -36.00
N VAL A 403 -13.12 8.55 -35.07
CA VAL A 403 -14.55 8.25 -35.26
C VAL A 403 -15.21 9.32 -36.11
N THR A 404 -15.89 8.90 -37.16
CA THR A 404 -16.59 9.80 -38.09
C THR A 404 -18.06 9.99 -37.70
N GLU A 405 -18.69 11.04 -38.24
CA GLU A 405 -20.13 11.26 -38.08
C GLU A 405 -20.94 10.10 -38.67
N ALA A 406 -20.51 9.52 -39.80
CA ALA A 406 -21.18 8.37 -40.43
C ALA A 406 -21.27 7.14 -39.52
N GLU A 407 -20.26 6.87 -38.67
CA GLU A 407 -20.33 5.75 -37.70
C GLU A 407 -21.37 6.01 -36.60
N ILE A 408 -21.53 7.28 -36.18
CA ILE A 408 -22.54 7.67 -35.19
C ILE A 408 -23.95 7.60 -35.79
N LEU A 409 -24.11 8.05 -37.04
CA LEU A 409 -25.37 7.97 -37.78
C LEU A 409 -25.78 6.52 -38.06
N ASP A 410 -24.82 5.65 -38.43
CA ASP A 410 -25.07 4.21 -38.55
C ASP A 410 -25.59 3.66 -37.23
N ALA A 411 -24.89 3.92 -36.12
CA ALA A 411 -25.32 3.49 -34.78
C ALA A 411 -26.75 3.94 -34.42
N LEU A 412 -27.12 5.19 -34.75
CA LEU A 412 -28.45 5.75 -34.50
C LEU A 412 -29.55 5.15 -35.40
N SER A 413 -29.19 4.66 -36.57
CA SER A 413 -30.13 4.04 -37.52
C SER A 413 -30.46 2.58 -37.20
N ARG A 414 -29.77 1.96 -36.23
CA ARG A 414 -29.90 0.54 -35.88
C ARG A 414 -31.11 0.25 -35.00
N SER A 415 -31.43 -1.03 -34.85
CA SER A 415 -32.64 -1.51 -34.18
C SER A 415 -32.68 -1.30 -32.65
N ILE A 416 -31.54 -1.04 -32.00
CA ILE A 416 -31.48 -0.68 -30.58
C ILE A 416 -31.41 0.85 -30.45
N PRO A 417 -32.42 1.50 -29.84
CA PRO A 417 -32.43 2.94 -29.65
C PRO A 417 -31.23 3.44 -28.83
N ILE A 418 -30.67 4.59 -29.22
CA ILE A 418 -29.57 5.26 -28.51
C ILE A 418 -30.07 6.58 -27.95
N LYS A 419 -29.96 6.77 -26.63
CA LYS A 419 -30.39 8.01 -25.94
C LYS A 419 -29.26 8.77 -25.23
N THR A 420 -28.07 8.17 -25.13
CA THR A 420 -26.97 8.72 -24.32
C THR A 420 -25.64 8.74 -25.07
N THR A 421 -24.75 9.65 -24.69
CA THR A 421 -23.40 9.70 -25.29
C THR A 421 -22.55 8.47 -24.92
N ASP A 422 -22.80 7.83 -23.77
CA ASP A 422 -22.15 6.56 -23.40
C ASP A 422 -22.64 5.36 -24.24
N ALA A 423 -23.88 5.38 -24.75
CA ALA A 423 -24.37 4.37 -25.70
C ALA A 423 -23.71 4.51 -27.09
N VAL A 424 -23.46 5.74 -27.55
CA VAL A 424 -22.61 5.99 -28.74
C VAL A 424 -21.20 5.48 -28.51
N LYS A 425 -20.59 5.82 -27.37
CA LYS A 425 -19.24 5.37 -26.98
C LYS A 425 -19.06 3.85 -27.08
N ARG A 426 -20.02 3.06 -26.57
CA ARG A 426 -19.91 1.59 -26.56
C ARG A 426 -19.90 0.97 -27.96
N ARG A 427 -20.53 1.63 -28.94
CA ARG A 427 -20.67 1.16 -30.33
C ARG A 427 -19.57 1.68 -31.26
N THR A 428 -19.11 2.92 -31.04
CA THR A 428 -18.18 3.61 -31.96
C THR A 428 -16.79 3.83 -31.40
N ARG A 429 -16.57 3.62 -30.09
CA ARG A 429 -15.39 4.03 -29.32
C ARG A 429 -15.16 5.53 -29.15
N ALA A 430 -16.05 6.39 -29.65
CA ALA A 430 -15.91 7.81 -29.33
C ALA A 430 -15.85 8.00 -27.80
N LYS A 431 -15.05 8.96 -27.30
CA LYS A 431 -14.78 9.20 -25.87
C LYS A 431 -13.82 8.20 -25.17
N THR A 432 -13.21 7.21 -25.85
CA THR A 432 -12.25 6.28 -25.20
C THR A 432 -10.78 6.69 -25.29
N GLY A 433 -10.43 7.60 -26.19
CA GLY A 433 -9.04 8.00 -26.43
C GLY A 433 -8.48 8.98 -25.40
N GLU A 434 -7.24 9.42 -25.61
CA GLU A 434 -6.42 10.11 -24.60
C GLU A 434 -7.05 11.38 -24.01
N CYS A 435 -7.79 12.15 -24.81
CA CYS A 435 -8.46 13.36 -24.34
C CYS A 435 -9.63 13.11 -23.37
N GLN A 436 -10.01 11.85 -23.12
CA GLN A 436 -11.11 11.44 -22.23
C GLN A 436 -12.40 12.24 -22.47
N ALA A 437 -12.82 12.35 -23.73
CA ALA A 437 -14.02 13.02 -24.21
C ALA A 437 -14.00 14.55 -24.30
N ASN A 438 -12.91 15.22 -23.87
CA ASN A 438 -12.81 16.69 -23.90
C ASN A 438 -13.08 17.32 -25.28
N PHE A 439 -12.75 16.60 -26.37
CA PHE A 439 -12.99 17.07 -27.72
C PHE A 439 -14.36 16.70 -28.30
N CYS A 440 -14.79 15.45 -28.10
CA CYS A 440 -15.87 14.85 -28.89
C CYS A 440 -17.24 14.88 -28.22
N GLU A 441 -17.32 15.10 -26.90
CA GLU A 441 -18.59 14.97 -26.19
C GLU A 441 -19.65 15.97 -26.65
N SER A 442 -19.31 17.25 -26.80
CA SER A 442 -20.25 18.28 -27.27
C SER A 442 -20.76 17.99 -28.68
N ARG A 443 -19.86 17.58 -29.58
CA ARG A 443 -20.17 17.21 -30.97
C ARG A 443 -21.11 16.00 -31.04
N ILE A 444 -20.90 15.00 -30.19
CA ILE A 444 -21.82 13.85 -30.09
C ILE A 444 -23.19 14.31 -29.59
N LYS A 445 -23.24 15.22 -28.61
CA LYS A 445 -24.51 15.78 -28.11
C LYS A 445 -25.25 16.55 -29.18
N GLU A 446 -24.55 17.33 -30.02
CA GLU A 446 -25.15 18.04 -31.15
C GLU A 446 -25.77 17.08 -32.17
N ILE A 447 -25.06 16.00 -32.52
CA ILE A 447 -25.59 14.96 -33.42
C ILE A 447 -26.83 14.30 -32.80
N LEU A 448 -26.76 13.86 -31.55
CA LEU A 448 -27.91 13.25 -30.87
C LEU A 448 -29.10 14.21 -30.76
N SER A 449 -28.84 15.48 -30.45
CA SER A 449 -29.86 16.54 -30.38
C SER A 449 -30.56 16.72 -31.73
N ARG A 450 -29.79 16.76 -32.82
CA ARG A 450 -30.30 16.87 -34.20
C ARG A 450 -31.12 15.65 -34.62
N GLU A 451 -30.58 14.44 -34.45
CA GLU A 451 -31.20 13.21 -34.94
C GLU A 451 -32.40 12.76 -34.09
N LEU A 452 -32.38 13.01 -32.76
CA LEU A 452 -33.48 12.66 -31.87
C LEU A 452 -34.52 13.78 -31.72
N ASN A 453 -34.26 14.96 -32.30
CA ASN A 453 -35.08 16.16 -32.19
C ASN A 453 -35.38 16.55 -30.72
N ILE A 454 -34.32 16.57 -29.89
CA ILE A 454 -34.36 16.99 -28.49
C ILE A 454 -33.36 18.12 -28.25
N PRO A 455 -33.62 19.05 -27.32
CA PRO A 455 -32.64 20.07 -26.92
C PRO A 455 -31.30 19.45 -26.47
N THR A 456 -30.17 20.08 -26.82
CA THR A 456 -28.82 19.56 -26.53
C THR A 456 -28.54 19.39 -25.03
N ASP A 457 -29.15 20.23 -24.19
CA ASP A 457 -29.09 20.14 -22.72
C ASP A 457 -29.89 18.97 -22.15
N GLN A 458 -30.80 18.37 -22.93
CA GLN A 458 -31.52 17.13 -22.57
C GLN A 458 -30.79 15.86 -23.00
N VAL A 459 -29.70 15.97 -23.77
CA VAL A 459 -28.88 14.80 -24.15
C VAL A 459 -28.02 14.37 -22.97
N LYS A 460 -28.44 13.27 -22.32
CA LYS A 460 -27.73 12.71 -21.16
C LYS A 460 -26.43 12.03 -21.56
N ASN A 461 -25.45 12.08 -20.65
CA ASN A 461 -24.20 11.32 -20.83
C ASN A 461 -24.37 9.82 -20.52
N ARG A 462 -25.21 9.51 -19.53
CA ARG A 462 -25.54 8.15 -19.07
C ARG A 462 -26.88 8.17 -18.33
N ASP A 463 -27.38 7.00 -17.97
CA ASP A 463 -28.55 6.86 -17.10
C ASP A 463 -28.22 7.41 -15.69
N GLU A 464 -29.08 8.30 -15.21
CA GLU A 464 -28.93 9.04 -13.95
C GLU A 464 -29.51 8.22 -12.82
N ASP A 465 -28.66 7.67 -11.93
CA ASP A 465 -29.04 7.30 -10.55
C ASP A 465 -27.82 7.09 -9.63
N ASN A 466 -26.63 6.80 -10.16
CA ASN A 466 -25.41 6.70 -9.35
C ASN A 466 -24.14 6.99 -10.17
N VAL A 467 -23.54 8.18 -10.01
CA VAL A 467 -22.23 8.48 -10.61
C VAL A 467 -21.16 7.78 -9.77
N PRO A 468 -20.43 6.79 -10.32
CA PRO A 468 -19.42 6.08 -9.53
C PRO A 468 -18.31 7.05 -9.14
N LYS A 469 -17.93 7.06 -7.86
CA LYS A 469 -16.72 7.75 -7.39
C LYS A 469 -15.52 6.99 -7.95
N ARG A 470 -14.86 7.56 -8.94
CA ARG A 470 -13.63 7.01 -9.53
C ARG A 470 -12.45 7.85 -9.11
N LEU A 471 -11.31 7.21 -8.89
CA LEU A 471 -10.05 7.92 -8.77
C LEU A 471 -9.77 8.71 -10.06
N ASP A 472 -9.43 9.98 -9.90
CA ASP A 472 -9.00 10.84 -10.99
C ASP A 472 -7.57 10.47 -11.39
N VAL A 473 -7.35 10.13 -12.66
CA VAL A 473 -6.01 9.77 -13.13
C VAL A 473 -5.01 10.92 -13.05
N ASN A 474 -5.45 12.18 -13.02
CA ASN A 474 -4.57 13.32 -12.84
C ASN A 474 -4.15 13.47 -11.37
N GLU A 475 -5.04 13.19 -10.42
CA GLU A 475 -4.67 13.04 -9.00
C GLU A 475 -3.72 11.85 -8.82
N ILE A 476 -3.99 10.75 -9.55
CA ILE A 476 -3.16 9.54 -9.53
C ILE A 476 -1.77 9.76 -10.18
N ARG A 477 -1.63 10.52 -11.27
CA ARG A 477 -0.30 10.80 -11.87
C ARG A 477 0.56 11.70 -11.01
N GLN A 478 -0.08 12.42 -10.10
CA GLN A 478 0.59 13.19 -9.07
C GLN A 478 0.93 12.32 -7.84
N MET A 479 0.80 10.98 -7.94
CA MET A 479 0.84 10.03 -6.84
C MET A 479 2.14 10.00 -6.04
N PRO A 480 2.00 9.59 -4.78
CA PRO A 480 2.51 10.36 -3.66
C PRO A 480 3.82 9.75 -3.17
N MET A 481 4.33 10.34 -2.10
CA MET A 481 5.47 9.88 -1.30
C MET A 481 5.79 8.38 -1.35
N PHE A 482 7.05 8.00 -1.20
CA PHE A 482 7.41 6.63 -0.84
C PHE A 482 8.26 6.65 0.43
N CYS A 483 7.80 5.97 1.49
CA CYS A 483 8.54 5.92 2.74
C CYS A 483 8.37 4.57 3.44
N PHE A 484 9.49 3.87 3.68
CA PHE A 484 9.53 2.56 4.34
C PHE A 484 10.50 2.49 5.53
N GLN A 485 10.86 3.65 6.11
CA GLN A 485 11.94 3.75 7.09
C GLN A 485 11.63 3.21 8.50
N CYS A 486 10.37 2.88 8.81
CA CYS A 486 9.97 2.36 10.12
C CYS A 486 9.27 1.01 10.02
N GLN A 487 9.24 0.28 11.12
CA GLN A 487 8.64 -1.05 11.22
C GLN A 487 7.17 -1.09 10.79
N GLU A 488 6.40 -0.01 11.03
CA GLU A 488 4.99 0.10 10.63
C GLU A 488 4.79 0.60 9.19
N ALA A 489 5.76 0.40 8.29
CA ALA A 489 5.58 0.73 6.87
C ALA A 489 4.32 0.04 6.30
N GLY A 490 3.55 0.77 5.49
CA GLY A 490 2.29 0.29 4.92
C GLY A 490 2.46 -1.05 4.20
N GLY A 491 1.66 -2.05 4.58
CA GLY A 491 1.70 -3.39 4.00
C GLY A 491 3.00 -4.17 4.24
N GLY A 492 3.91 -3.67 5.09
CA GLY A 492 5.25 -4.24 5.26
C GLY A 492 6.19 -3.94 4.08
N THR A 493 5.82 -3.05 3.16
CA THR A 493 6.58 -2.75 1.93
C THR A 493 6.89 -1.25 1.79
N GLY A 494 5.95 -0.37 2.11
CA GLY A 494 6.16 1.07 2.03
C GLY A 494 4.87 1.88 2.10
N CYS A 495 4.94 3.07 2.72
CA CYS A 495 3.85 4.03 2.71
C CYS A 495 3.90 4.82 1.40
N VAL A 496 2.83 4.71 0.61
CA VAL A 496 2.76 5.30 -0.73
C VAL A 496 1.84 6.50 -0.83
N ALA A 497 0.88 6.69 0.08
CA ALA A 497 -0.07 7.81 0.01
C ALA A 497 -0.01 8.72 1.23
N LYS A 498 -0.09 8.09 2.41
CA LYS A 498 0.06 8.71 3.71
C LYS A 498 0.77 7.70 4.59
N GLY A 499 1.68 8.17 5.43
CA GLY A 499 2.35 7.32 6.41
C GLY A 499 1.35 6.73 7.41
N VAL A 500 1.57 5.48 7.84
CA VAL A 500 0.82 4.89 8.97
C VAL A 500 0.98 5.75 10.23
N CYS A 501 2.14 6.42 10.37
CA CYS A 501 2.41 7.42 11.40
C CYS A 501 1.60 8.72 11.28
N GLY A 502 0.86 8.92 10.19
CA GLY A 502 0.11 10.15 9.90
C GLY A 502 0.87 11.17 9.04
N LYS A 503 2.11 10.89 8.62
CA LYS A 503 2.90 11.76 7.76
C LYS A 503 2.22 11.93 6.39
N GLU A 504 1.90 13.16 6.02
CA GLU A 504 1.29 13.49 4.74
C GLU A 504 2.30 13.40 3.59
N GLU A 505 1.81 13.22 2.36
CA GLU A 505 2.62 13.21 1.13
C GLU A 505 3.58 14.40 1.07
N SER A 506 3.04 15.60 1.27
CA SER A 506 3.80 16.84 1.18
C SER A 506 4.98 16.87 2.14
N THR A 507 4.78 16.42 3.38
CA THR A 507 5.84 16.33 4.38
C THR A 507 6.90 15.30 3.99
N ALA A 508 6.49 14.12 3.52
CA ALA A 508 7.43 13.08 3.12
C ALA A 508 8.30 13.50 1.93
N ASN A 509 7.69 14.10 0.89
CA ASN A 509 8.43 14.59 -0.26
C ASN A 509 9.43 15.70 0.14
N LEU A 510 9.06 16.60 1.05
CA LEU A 510 9.98 17.62 1.56
C LEU A 510 11.14 17.03 2.36
N GLN A 511 10.90 15.95 3.12
CA GLN A 511 11.98 15.21 3.80
C GLN A 511 12.96 14.59 2.79
N ASP A 512 12.44 13.97 1.71
CA ASP A 512 13.27 13.40 0.64
C ASP A 512 14.11 14.48 -0.05
N LEU A 513 13.51 15.63 -0.36
CA LEU A 513 14.22 16.76 -0.96
C LEU A 513 15.30 17.32 -0.02
N LEU A 514 15.01 17.40 1.28
CA LEU A 514 15.99 17.85 2.26
C LEU A 514 17.20 16.92 2.27
N ILE A 515 17.00 15.60 2.38
CA ILE A 515 18.10 14.60 2.36
C ILE A 515 18.91 14.70 1.06
N TYR A 516 18.22 14.83 -0.08
CA TYR A 516 18.87 15.06 -1.37
C TYR A 516 19.78 16.30 -1.33
N LEU A 517 19.31 17.44 -0.78
CA LEU A 517 20.15 18.63 -0.63
C LEU A 517 21.29 18.46 0.37
N LEU A 518 21.13 17.66 1.44
CA LEU A 518 22.21 17.35 2.38
C LEU A 518 23.36 16.61 1.68
N LYS A 519 23.06 15.66 0.78
CA LYS A 519 24.08 15.02 -0.08
C LYS A 519 24.83 16.06 -0.90
N GLY A 520 24.11 17.03 -1.47
CA GLY A 520 24.69 18.17 -2.18
C GLY A 520 25.61 19.07 -1.33
N ILE A 521 25.23 19.34 -0.08
CA ILE A 521 26.09 20.05 0.88
C ILE A 521 27.35 19.23 1.15
N ALA A 522 27.20 17.94 1.44
CA ALA A 522 28.28 17.04 1.82
C ALA A 522 29.39 16.96 0.76
N ILE A 523 29.03 16.99 -0.53
CA ILE A 523 30.01 17.00 -1.65
C ILE A 523 30.97 18.19 -1.55
N TYR A 524 30.44 19.40 -1.30
CA TYR A 524 31.28 20.60 -1.12
C TYR A 524 31.98 20.61 0.23
N LEU A 525 31.30 20.11 1.27
CA LEU A 525 31.81 20.06 2.63
C LEU A 525 33.07 19.20 2.75
N LYS A 526 33.09 18.04 2.07
CA LYS A 526 34.25 17.16 2.00
C LYS A 526 35.49 17.90 1.50
N GLN A 527 35.37 18.61 0.37
CA GLN A 527 36.47 19.39 -0.20
C GLN A 527 36.88 20.59 0.67
N ALA A 528 35.91 21.19 1.37
CA ALA A 528 36.17 22.28 2.32
C ALA A 528 37.00 21.79 3.53
N LYS A 529 36.62 20.65 4.13
CA LYS A 529 37.32 20.02 5.26
C LYS A 529 38.76 19.64 4.91
N GLU A 530 38.98 19.03 3.75
CA GLU A 530 40.32 18.68 3.23
C GLU A 530 41.26 19.90 3.09
N ARG A 531 40.71 21.12 3.08
CA ARG A 531 41.43 22.39 2.93
C ARG A 531 41.39 23.28 4.17
N GLY A 532 40.99 22.73 5.32
CA GLY A 532 40.99 23.46 6.60
C GLY A 532 39.99 24.61 6.68
N VAL A 533 38.91 24.56 5.89
CA VAL A 533 37.81 25.53 5.97
C VAL A 533 36.96 25.23 7.21
N ASP A 534 36.56 26.29 7.94
CA ASP A 534 35.58 26.17 9.02
C ASP A 534 34.22 25.71 8.48
N THR A 535 33.75 24.59 9.03
CA THR A 535 32.58 23.83 8.56
C THR A 535 31.58 23.53 9.68
N GLU A 536 31.82 23.97 10.91
CA GLU A 536 31.04 23.56 12.10
C GLU A 536 29.53 23.80 11.93
N LYS A 537 29.14 24.98 11.44
CA LYS A 537 27.72 25.31 11.20
C LYS A 537 27.05 24.40 10.17
N ALA A 538 27.80 23.98 9.15
CA ALA A 538 27.27 23.09 8.12
C ALA A 538 27.21 21.63 8.59
N ASP A 539 28.17 21.21 9.41
CA ASP A 539 28.19 19.91 10.07
C ASP A 539 26.97 19.73 10.98
N TYR A 540 26.76 20.67 11.90
CA TYR A 540 25.59 20.64 12.79
C TYR A 540 24.27 20.69 12.00
N PHE A 541 24.20 21.53 10.96
CA PHE A 541 22.99 21.60 10.12
C PHE A 541 22.66 20.28 9.42
N ILE A 542 23.66 19.51 8.96
CA ILE A 542 23.43 18.17 8.39
C ILE A 542 22.85 17.24 9.46
N VAL A 543 23.42 17.25 10.67
CA VAL A 543 22.98 16.41 11.79
C VAL A 543 21.53 16.72 12.18
N ASP A 544 21.20 17.98 12.47
CA ASP A 544 19.84 18.43 12.80
C ASP A 544 18.84 18.15 11.67
N SER A 545 19.26 18.33 10.42
CA SER A 545 18.40 18.04 9.27
C SER A 545 18.12 16.54 9.14
N LEU A 546 19.11 15.66 9.31
CA LEU A 546 18.90 14.21 9.30
C LEU A 546 17.94 13.79 10.42
N PHE A 547 18.15 14.28 11.65
CA PHE A 547 17.29 13.96 12.80
C PHE A 547 15.85 14.45 12.57
N SER A 548 15.64 15.64 11.99
CA SER A 548 14.29 16.14 11.70
C SER A 548 13.48 15.24 10.75
N THR A 549 14.13 14.34 9.99
CA THR A 549 13.48 13.37 9.08
C THR A 549 13.26 11.99 9.71
N ILE A 550 13.58 11.79 10.99
CA ILE A 550 13.25 10.57 11.74
C ILE A 550 11.74 10.42 11.87
N SER A 551 11.27 9.17 11.92
CA SER A 551 9.85 8.85 12.14
C SER A 551 9.33 9.53 13.41
N ASN A 552 8.23 10.25 13.28
CA ASN A 552 7.58 11.00 14.35
C ASN A 552 8.40 12.18 14.93
N ALA A 553 9.43 12.68 14.23
CA ALA A 553 10.19 13.85 14.67
C ALA A 553 9.50 15.17 14.27
N ASN A 554 9.28 15.39 12.97
CA ASN A 554 8.75 16.65 12.45
C ASN A 554 7.68 16.42 11.36
N PHE A 555 6.51 17.01 11.56
CA PHE A 555 5.37 16.98 10.63
C PHE A 555 5.05 18.36 10.03
N ASP A 556 5.83 19.39 10.37
CA ASP A 556 5.58 20.75 9.92
C ASP A 556 6.25 21.04 8.57
N ASN A 557 5.42 21.19 7.53
CA ASN A 557 5.89 21.55 6.19
C ASN A 557 6.61 22.90 6.17
N GLN A 558 6.21 23.87 7.01
CA GLN A 558 6.87 25.16 7.04
C GLN A 558 8.29 25.05 7.62
N SER A 559 8.46 24.25 8.68
CA SER A 559 9.78 23.86 9.20
C SER A 559 10.68 23.29 8.10
N PHE A 560 10.17 22.32 7.31
CA PHE A 560 10.96 21.73 6.22
C PHE A 560 11.27 22.71 5.09
N MET A 561 10.33 23.56 4.69
CA MET A 561 10.58 24.61 3.70
C MET A 561 11.67 25.57 4.17
N ASN A 562 11.66 25.95 5.45
CA ASN A 562 12.70 26.78 6.05
C ASN A 562 14.06 26.06 6.05
N LYS A 563 14.11 24.77 6.41
CA LYS A 563 15.34 23.95 6.37
C LYS A 563 15.85 23.80 4.93
N ILE A 564 15.00 23.59 3.94
CA ILE A 564 15.40 23.51 2.51
C ILE A 564 16.00 24.84 2.04
N GLY A 565 15.41 25.98 2.40
CA GLY A 565 15.98 27.29 2.13
C GLY A 565 17.36 27.48 2.76
N LYS A 566 17.52 27.10 4.04
CA LYS A 566 18.81 27.10 4.75
C LYS A 566 19.83 26.16 4.08
N ALA A 567 19.41 24.97 3.66
CA ALA A 567 20.27 23.99 2.98
C ALA A 567 20.86 24.55 1.69
N LEU A 568 20.04 25.20 0.85
CA LEU A 568 20.48 25.85 -0.38
C LEU A 568 21.50 26.97 -0.09
N ALA A 569 21.28 27.76 0.97
CA ALA A 569 22.17 28.83 1.38
C ALA A 569 23.51 28.29 1.89
N ILE A 570 23.50 27.28 2.76
CA ILE A 570 24.69 26.63 3.31
C ILE A 570 25.50 25.96 2.19
N ARG A 571 24.84 25.22 1.30
CA ARG A 571 25.50 24.59 0.14
C ARG A 571 26.27 25.61 -0.70
N LYS A 572 25.67 26.77 -0.95
CA LYS A 572 26.28 27.87 -1.70
C LYS A 572 27.45 28.51 -0.94
N ASP A 573 27.33 28.70 0.38
CA ASP A 573 28.38 29.27 1.22
C ASP A 573 29.60 28.35 1.29
N ILE A 574 29.39 27.06 1.60
CA ILE A 574 30.46 26.06 1.68
C ILE A 574 31.16 25.89 0.35
N ARG A 575 30.42 25.85 -0.77
CA ARG A 575 31.02 25.84 -2.11
C ARG A 575 31.98 27.01 -2.30
N LYS A 576 31.54 28.24 -2.00
CA LYS A 576 32.38 29.45 -2.17
C LYS A 576 33.60 29.43 -1.27
N LYS A 577 33.45 28.98 -0.02
CA LYS A 577 34.58 28.86 0.91
C LYS A 577 35.58 27.81 0.42
N ALA A 578 35.11 26.67 -0.07
CA ALA A 578 35.96 25.64 -0.66
C ALA A 578 36.69 26.16 -1.92
N GLU A 579 36.01 26.85 -2.84
CA GLU A 579 36.62 27.47 -4.02
C GLU A 579 37.70 28.50 -3.63
N ARG A 580 37.44 29.35 -2.62
CA ARG A 580 38.44 30.30 -2.09
C ARG A 580 39.65 29.62 -1.47
N ALA A 581 39.46 28.43 -0.90
CA ALA A 581 40.52 27.59 -0.37
C ALA A 581 41.22 26.74 -1.45
N GLY A 582 40.85 26.89 -2.73
CA GLY A 582 41.49 26.22 -3.86
C GLY A 582 40.84 24.91 -4.29
N ALA A 583 39.58 24.65 -3.92
CA ALA A 583 38.82 23.52 -4.46
C ALA A 583 38.41 23.77 -5.92
N VAL A 584 38.52 22.74 -6.75
CA VAL A 584 38.07 22.73 -8.15
C VAL A 584 37.03 21.62 -8.28
N PHE A 585 35.85 21.96 -8.80
CA PHE A 585 34.74 21.01 -8.95
C PHE A 585 34.57 20.61 -10.42
N SER A 586 34.34 19.33 -10.67
CA SER A 586 34.03 18.79 -12.00
C SER A 586 32.76 19.41 -12.58
N SER A 587 32.66 19.46 -13.90
CA SER A 587 31.39 19.74 -14.59
C SER A 587 30.38 18.59 -14.45
N ASP A 588 30.87 17.38 -14.18
CA ASP A 588 30.09 16.15 -14.01
C ASP A 588 29.84 15.84 -12.53
N ILE A 589 29.51 16.88 -11.75
CA ILE A 589 29.18 16.75 -10.33
C ILE A 589 27.72 16.32 -10.18
N ASP A 590 27.42 15.56 -9.11
CA ASP A 590 26.06 15.11 -8.83
C ASP A 590 25.06 16.27 -8.82
N ASP A 591 23.87 16.01 -9.37
CA ASP A 591 22.79 16.97 -9.52
C ASP A 591 22.38 17.60 -8.17
N ALA A 592 22.48 16.86 -7.06
CA ALA A 592 22.23 17.37 -5.71
C ALA A 592 23.13 18.55 -5.33
N ALA A 593 24.33 18.65 -5.89
CA ALA A 593 25.25 19.75 -5.64
C ALA A 593 24.85 21.04 -6.39
N ILE A 594 24.18 20.93 -7.54
CA ILE A 594 23.98 22.03 -8.48
C ILE A 594 22.52 22.46 -8.67
N TRP A 595 21.56 21.55 -8.47
CA TRP A 595 20.14 21.83 -8.68
C TRP A 595 19.66 22.96 -7.78
N LYS A 596 18.84 23.87 -8.33
CA LYS A 596 18.19 24.96 -7.59
C LYS A 596 16.78 25.17 -8.16
N PRO A 597 15.76 25.43 -7.33
CA PRO A 597 14.42 25.71 -7.82
C PRO A 597 14.34 27.12 -8.42
N ALA A 598 13.54 27.30 -9.46
CA ALA A 598 13.10 28.61 -9.94
C ALA A 598 11.96 29.19 -9.07
N ASP A 599 11.07 28.32 -8.59
CA ASP A 599 9.94 28.65 -7.72
C ASP A 599 9.53 27.46 -6.83
N ASP A 600 8.55 27.67 -5.96
CA ASP A 600 8.03 26.65 -5.04
C ASP A 600 7.39 25.45 -5.76
N GLU A 601 6.91 25.64 -7.00
CA GLU A 601 6.31 24.55 -7.77
C GLU A 601 7.41 23.63 -8.31
N GLU A 602 8.48 24.17 -8.88
CA GLU A 602 9.63 23.36 -9.29
C GLU A 602 10.24 22.60 -8.11
N LEU A 603 10.27 23.21 -6.92
CA LEU A 603 10.71 22.56 -5.69
C LEU A 603 9.86 21.33 -5.38
N LYS A 604 8.52 21.47 -5.38
CA LYS A 604 7.60 20.35 -5.14
C LYS A 604 7.74 19.26 -6.20
N GLN A 605 7.93 19.64 -7.47
CA GLN A 605 8.14 18.67 -8.54
C GLN A 605 9.46 17.92 -8.41
N LYS A 606 10.53 18.60 -7.97
CA LYS A 606 11.82 17.95 -7.68
C LYS A 606 11.69 16.97 -6.53
N ALA A 607 11.00 17.35 -5.47
CA ALA A 607 10.78 16.52 -4.28
C ALA A 607 10.18 15.14 -4.62
N LYS A 608 9.26 15.08 -5.60
CA LYS A 608 8.66 13.82 -6.07
C LYS A 608 9.63 12.90 -6.83
N LYS A 609 10.78 13.40 -7.28
CA LYS A 609 11.71 12.69 -8.18
C LYS A 609 13.00 12.23 -7.50
N VAL A 610 13.30 12.73 -6.31
CA VAL A 610 14.58 12.51 -5.61
C VAL A 610 14.48 11.63 -4.37
N GLY A 611 13.30 11.05 -4.12
CA GLY A 611 13.08 10.14 -3.00
C GLY A 611 13.67 8.74 -3.21
N VAL A 612 13.33 7.83 -2.30
CA VAL A 612 13.84 6.45 -2.22
C VAL A 612 13.81 5.68 -3.55
N LEU A 613 12.74 5.84 -4.34
CA LEU A 613 12.53 5.13 -5.61
C LEU A 613 13.36 5.68 -6.80
N ALA A 614 14.19 6.71 -6.55
CA ALA A 614 15.18 7.17 -7.53
C ALA A 614 16.23 6.09 -7.80
N THR A 615 16.64 5.32 -6.77
CA THR A 615 17.51 4.15 -6.94
C THR A 615 16.69 2.97 -7.47
N LYS A 616 16.96 2.49 -8.68
CA LYS A 616 16.14 1.45 -9.34
C LYS A 616 16.43 0.04 -8.86
N ASN A 617 17.72 -0.34 -8.78
CA ASN A 617 18.14 -1.65 -8.29
C ASN A 617 17.69 -1.83 -6.83
N LYS A 618 16.94 -2.91 -6.55
CA LYS A 618 16.33 -3.19 -5.25
C LYS A 618 17.38 -3.38 -4.14
N ASP A 619 18.50 -4.06 -4.41
CA ASP A 619 19.55 -4.36 -3.43
C ASP A 619 20.41 -3.14 -3.12
N ILE A 620 20.80 -2.38 -4.14
CA ILE A 620 21.49 -1.10 -3.97
C ILE A 620 20.60 -0.12 -3.21
N ARG A 621 19.30 -0.06 -3.53
CA ARG A 621 18.34 0.77 -2.79
C ARG A 621 18.22 0.32 -1.33
N SER A 622 18.10 -0.97 -1.09
CA SER A 622 18.03 -1.56 0.26
C SER A 622 19.22 -1.12 1.12
N LEU A 623 20.45 -1.30 0.63
CA LEU A 623 21.65 -0.93 1.37
C LEU A 623 21.82 0.59 1.52
N ARG A 624 21.56 1.39 0.48
CA ARG A 624 21.62 2.86 0.56
C ARG A 624 20.66 3.41 1.60
N GLU A 625 19.44 2.89 1.66
CA GLU A 625 18.42 3.33 2.61
C GLU A 625 18.73 2.82 4.01
N MET A 626 19.20 1.58 4.17
CA MET A 626 19.68 1.05 5.45
C MET A 626 20.80 1.92 6.05
N ILE A 627 21.78 2.32 5.23
CA ILE A 627 22.85 3.27 5.63
C ILE A 627 22.24 4.64 5.96
N THR A 628 21.38 5.18 5.10
CA THR A 628 20.75 6.50 5.32
C THR A 628 19.97 6.51 6.65
N TYR A 629 19.25 5.44 6.97
CA TYR A 629 18.50 5.32 8.23
C TYR A 629 19.43 5.14 9.42
N GLY A 630 20.52 4.38 9.28
CA GLY A 630 21.60 4.34 10.27
C GLY A 630 22.19 5.74 10.55
N LEU A 631 22.49 6.52 9.50
CA LEU A 631 22.99 7.89 9.64
C LEU A 631 21.99 8.82 10.34
N LYS A 632 20.68 8.65 10.13
CA LYS A 632 19.67 9.42 10.88
C LYS A 632 19.71 9.09 12.36
N GLY A 633 19.74 7.81 12.72
CA GLY A 633 19.86 7.38 14.13
C GLY A 633 21.15 7.88 14.77
N MET A 634 22.28 7.79 14.06
CA MET A 634 23.58 8.33 14.49
C MET A 634 23.53 9.84 14.69
N ALA A 635 22.93 10.59 13.77
CA ALA A 635 22.78 12.03 13.87
C ALA A 635 22.01 12.43 15.12
N ALA A 636 20.95 11.69 15.48
CA ALA A 636 20.20 11.96 16.70
C ALA A 636 21.07 11.89 17.97
N TYR A 637 21.89 10.85 18.11
CA TYR A 637 22.80 10.73 19.26
C TYR A 637 23.89 11.80 19.27
N THR A 638 24.44 12.11 18.09
CA THR A 638 25.44 13.17 17.92
C THR A 638 24.87 14.55 18.29
N GLU A 639 23.62 14.85 17.95
CA GLU A 639 22.97 16.11 18.32
C GLU A 639 22.83 16.26 19.83
N HIS A 640 22.42 15.19 20.53
CA HIS A 640 22.31 15.22 22.00
C HIS A 640 23.67 15.44 22.68
N ALA A 641 24.73 14.80 22.19
CA ALA A 641 26.08 15.06 22.68
C ALA A 641 26.51 16.53 22.40
N TYR A 642 26.21 17.04 21.21
CA TYR A 642 26.50 18.41 20.81
C TYR A 642 25.81 19.44 21.73
N ASN A 643 24.54 19.21 22.08
CA ASN A 643 23.78 20.07 22.99
C ASN A 643 24.40 20.18 24.39
N LEU A 644 25.18 19.18 24.79
CA LEU A 644 25.95 19.16 26.05
C LEU A 644 27.38 19.70 25.90
N GLY A 645 27.78 20.12 24.70
CA GLY A 645 29.12 20.64 24.40
C GLY A 645 30.14 19.56 24.04
N TYR A 646 29.72 18.31 23.81
CA TYR A 646 30.58 17.20 23.44
C TYR A 646 30.54 16.97 21.93
N GLN A 647 31.70 16.92 21.30
CA GLN A 647 31.81 16.78 19.84
C GLN A 647 32.97 15.85 19.48
N ASP A 648 32.74 15.01 18.46
CA ASP A 648 33.80 14.23 17.83
C ASP A 648 33.84 14.54 16.32
N PRO A 649 34.89 15.23 15.83
CA PRO A 649 35.01 15.62 14.43
C PRO A 649 34.97 14.45 13.43
N ASP A 650 35.37 13.25 13.84
CA ASP A 650 35.36 12.08 12.96
C ASP A 650 33.93 11.62 12.68
N ILE A 651 33.01 11.73 13.65
CA ILE A 651 31.60 11.38 13.45
C ILE A 651 30.97 12.31 12.40
N PHE A 652 31.16 13.63 12.54
CA PHE A 652 30.69 14.61 11.56
C PHE A 652 31.32 14.39 10.18
N LYS A 653 32.62 14.06 10.14
CA LYS A 653 33.31 13.71 8.91
C LYS A 653 32.73 12.46 8.26
N PHE A 654 32.47 11.41 9.04
CA PHE A 654 31.91 10.16 8.55
C PHE A 654 30.50 10.34 7.98
N ILE A 655 29.62 11.07 8.67
CA ILE A 655 28.27 11.38 8.18
C ILE A 655 28.36 12.09 6.81
N ALA A 656 29.20 13.12 6.70
CA ALA A 656 29.36 13.85 5.45
C ALA A 656 29.96 12.97 4.33
N ASP A 657 31.05 12.26 4.59
CA ASP A 657 31.69 11.40 3.59
C ASP A 657 30.77 10.26 3.12
N THR A 658 29.94 9.73 4.03
CA THR A 658 28.97 8.68 3.70
C THR A 658 27.83 9.23 2.86
N LEU A 659 27.30 10.42 3.15
CA LEU A 659 26.32 11.07 2.29
C LEU A 659 26.83 11.29 0.85
N VAL A 660 28.14 11.57 0.68
CA VAL A 660 28.79 11.64 -0.64
C VAL A 660 28.84 10.26 -1.30
N LYS A 661 29.23 9.21 -0.57
CA LYS A 661 29.22 7.84 -1.13
C LYS A 661 27.82 7.40 -1.59
N LEU A 662 26.77 7.85 -0.91
CA LEU A 662 25.38 7.56 -1.26
C LEU A 662 24.86 8.30 -2.51
N THR A 663 25.70 9.07 -3.21
CA THR A 663 25.44 9.59 -4.57
C THR A 663 26.22 8.84 -5.65
N ASP A 664 27.12 7.91 -5.27
CA ASP A 664 27.97 7.20 -6.21
C ASP A 664 27.28 5.92 -6.70
N ASP A 665 26.82 5.94 -7.96
CA ASP A 665 26.17 4.81 -8.63
C ASP A 665 27.15 3.70 -9.06
N SER A 666 28.46 3.88 -8.88
CA SER A 666 29.46 2.85 -9.18
C SER A 666 29.73 1.86 -8.05
N LEU A 667 29.26 2.15 -6.82
CA LEU A 667 29.46 1.26 -5.67
C LEU A 667 28.70 -0.05 -5.84
N SER A 668 29.42 -1.15 -5.65
CA SER A 668 28.88 -2.51 -5.66
C SER A 668 28.06 -2.83 -4.40
N VAL A 669 27.30 -3.93 -4.46
CA VAL A 669 26.55 -4.46 -3.30
C VAL A 669 27.50 -4.76 -2.13
N ASP A 670 28.66 -5.35 -2.40
CA ASP A 670 29.65 -5.69 -1.35
C ASP A 670 30.22 -4.43 -0.69
N GLU A 671 30.60 -3.41 -1.48
CA GLU A 671 31.12 -2.14 -0.94
C GLU A 671 30.05 -1.41 -0.10
N LEU A 672 28.78 -1.45 -0.51
CA LEU A 672 27.68 -0.89 0.27
C LEU A 672 27.40 -1.71 1.54
N PHE A 673 27.56 -3.03 1.49
CA PHE A 673 27.44 -3.88 2.67
C PHE A 673 28.57 -3.58 3.68
N GLU A 674 29.81 -3.42 3.23
CA GLU A 674 30.93 -3.00 4.09
C GLU A 674 30.71 -1.60 4.69
N LEU A 675 30.18 -0.67 3.90
CA LEU A 675 29.80 0.67 4.38
C LEU A 675 28.68 0.61 5.43
N THR A 676 27.77 -0.36 5.30
CA THR A 676 26.71 -0.62 6.29
C THR A 676 27.31 -1.06 7.63
N MET A 677 28.29 -1.97 7.62
CA MET A 677 29.00 -2.39 8.85
C MET A 677 29.79 -1.23 9.47
N THR A 678 30.50 -0.47 8.65
CA THR A 678 31.24 0.73 9.09
C THR A 678 30.31 1.76 9.72
N THR A 679 29.08 1.89 9.19
CA THR A 679 28.04 2.76 9.77
C THR A 679 27.67 2.30 11.18
N GLY A 680 27.63 0.99 11.44
CA GLY A 680 27.46 0.41 12.77
C GLY A 680 28.57 0.80 13.74
N ASP A 681 29.84 0.73 13.31
CA ASP A 681 31.00 1.11 14.15
C ASP A 681 30.94 2.58 14.58
N TYR A 682 30.62 3.48 13.64
CA TYR A 682 30.42 4.89 13.96
C TYR A 682 29.14 5.14 14.78
N GLY A 683 28.14 4.27 14.65
CA GLY A 683 26.96 4.26 15.50
C GLY A 683 27.33 3.99 16.96
N LEU A 684 28.16 2.97 17.20
CA LEU A 684 28.71 2.67 18.51
C LEU A 684 29.53 3.84 19.06
N LYS A 685 30.37 4.46 18.22
CA LYS A 685 31.16 5.65 18.59
C LYS A 685 30.26 6.83 19.01
N ALA A 686 29.16 7.08 18.29
CA ALA A 686 28.20 8.13 18.63
C ALA A 686 27.45 7.85 19.94
N MET A 687 27.05 6.59 20.18
CA MET A 687 26.44 6.21 21.47
C MET A 687 27.43 6.35 22.63
N SER A 688 28.70 5.97 22.43
CA SER A 688 29.75 6.15 23.43
C SER A 688 30.01 7.62 23.77
N LEU A 689 30.04 8.51 22.77
CA LEU A 689 30.15 9.95 22.99
C LEU A 689 28.96 10.51 23.78
N LEU A 690 27.74 10.06 23.46
CA LEU A 690 26.54 10.50 24.16
C LEU A 690 26.48 9.98 25.61
N ASP A 691 26.87 8.73 25.84
CA ASP A 691 26.99 8.15 27.18
C ASP A 691 27.96 8.97 28.04
N GLN A 692 29.15 9.29 27.50
CA GLN A 692 30.11 10.17 28.15
C GLN A 692 29.49 11.54 28.46
N ALA A 693 28.87 12.18 27.46
CA ALA A 693 28.28 13.50 27.60
C ALA A 693 27.21 13.55 28.70
N ASN A 694 26.31 12.57 28.72
CA ASN A 694 25.24 12.48 29.72
C ASN A 694 25.80 12.21 31.11
N THR A 695 26.67 11.21 31.26
CA THR A 695 27.18 10.80 32.57
C THR A 695 28.13 11.81 33.20
N GLU A 696 28.98 12.49 32.41
CA GLU A 696 29.84 13.56 32.92
C GLU A 696 29.05 14.82 33.29
N SER A 697 27.96 15.12 32.56
CA SER A 697 27.12 16.30 32.83
C SER A 697 26.18 16.11 34.02
N TYR A 698 25.59 14.91 34.17
CA TYR A 698 24.48 14.67 35.10
C TYR A 698 24.75 13.60 36.17
N GLY A 699 25.93 13.00 36.15
CA GLY A 699 26.31 11.87 37.00
C GLY A 699 25.94 10.53 36.35
N ASN A 700 26.49 9.44 36.88
CA ASN A 700 26.12 8.10 36.42
C ASN A 700 24.69 7.76 36.86
N PRO A 701 23.86 7.17 35.98
CA PRO A 701 22.58 6.59 36.40
C PRO A 701 22.77 5.62 37.55
N GLU A 702 21.91 5.71 38.56
CA GLU A 702 21.94 4.88 39.76
C GLU A 702 20.56 4.26 40.01
N ILE A 703 20.51 3.18 40.80
CA ILE A 703 19.25 2.49 41.13
C ILE A 703 18.23 3.50 41.67
N THR A 704 17.06 3.56 41.03
CA THR A 704 16.02 4.55 41.33
C THR A 704 14.64 3.91 41.31
N GLU A 705 13.85 4.19 42.34
CA GLU A 705 12.40 3.98 42.31
C GLU A 705 11.72 5.25 41.78
N VAL A 706 11.00 5.12 40.67
CA VAL A 706 10.31 6.24 40.01
C VAL A 706 8.82 6.13 40.25
N GLU A 707 8.22 7.18 40.82
CA GLU A 707 6.77 7.27 41.00
C GLU A 707 6.05 7.37 39.64
N ILE A 708 4.93 6.65 39.50
CA ILE A 708 4.07 6.71 38.30
C ILE A 708 2.66 7.27 38.58
N GLY A 709 2.41 7.69 39.82
CA GLY A 709 1.23 8.47 40.19
C GLY A 709 1.40 9.98 39.93
N VAL A 710 0.44 10.77 40.40
CA VAL A 710 0.42 12.23 40.18
C VAL A 710 0.31 13.01 41.50
N SER A 711 0.72 14.27 41.47
CA SER A 711 0.59 15.25 42.55
C SER A 711 -0.71 16.07 42.44
N ASP A 712 -0.94 16.99 43.37
CA ASP A 712 -2.08 17.90 43.40
C ASP A 712 -1.82 19.25 42.70
N LYS A 713 -0.75 19.35 41.90
CA LYS A 713 -0.34 20.58 41.20
C LYS A 713 -0.42 20.46 39.67
N PRO A 714 -0.56 21.59 38.94
CA PRO A 714 -0.42 21.57 37.49
C PRO A 714 0.98 21.11 37.09
N GLY A 715 1.07 20.36 35.99
CA GLY A 715 2.33 19.76 35.53
C GLY A 715 2.70 20.10 34.09
N ILE A 716 3.99 19.99 33.77
CA ILE A 716 4.53 19.93 32.40
C ILE A 716 4.99 18.50 32.14
N LEU A 717 4.58 17.93 30.99
CA LEU A 717 5.05 16.63 30.54
C LEU A 717 6.18 16.81 29.53
N ILE A 718 7.40 16.44 29.90
CA ILE A 718 8.54 16.42 28.98
C ILE A 718 8.66 15.03 28.34
N SER A 719 8.70 15.00 27.01
CA SER A 719 8.79 13.78 26.20
C SER A 719 9.90 13.91 25.16
N GLY A 720 10.51 12.79 24.79
CA GLY A 720 11.66 12.77 23.90
C GLY A 720 12.90 12.23 24.61
N HIS A 721 14.09 12.76 24.31
CA HIS A 721 15.36 12.21 24.82
C HIS A 721 16.33 13.26 25.37
N ASP A 722 16.17 14.54 25.03
CA ASP A 722 17.19 15.55 25.33
C ASP A 722 17.24 15.92 26.82
N LEU A 723 18.35 15.56 27.48
CA LEU A 723 18.54 15.83 28.91
C LEU A 723 18.95 17.29 29.19
N LYS A 724 19.48 18.01 28.19
CA LYS A 724 19.80 19.44 28.35
C LYS A 724 18.54 20.29 28.47
N ASP A 725 17.51 19.93 27.70
CA ASP A 725 16.18 20.51 27.82
C ASP A 725 15.55 20.21 29.18
N MET A 726 15.74 19.00 29.72
CA MET A 726 15.29 18.64 31.07
C MET A 726 15.97 19.51 32.14
N GLU A 727 17.30 19.69 32.06
CA GLU A 727 18.04 20.55 32.98
C GLU A 727 17.50 21.98 32.97
N MET A 728 17.37 22.58 31.79
CA MET A 728 16.88 23.95 31.64
C MET A 728 15.42 24.09 32.11
N LEU A 729 14.56 23.11 31.83
CA LEU A 729 13.17 23.11 32.26
C LEU A 729 13.06 23.02 33.79
N LEU A 730 13.80 22.11 34.43
CA LEU A 730 13.82 21.95 35.88
C LEU A 730 14.29 23.23 36.58
N GLU A 731 15.35 23.86 36.08
CA GLU A 731 15.88 25.09 36.66
C GLU A 731 14.87 26.24 36.53
N GLN A 732 14.25 26.41 35.36
CA GLN A 732 13.27 27.47 35.13
C GLN A 732 11.94 27.27 35.89
N THR A 733 11.64 26.04 36.34
CA THR A 733 10.37 25.69 37.01
C THR A 733 10.45 25.60 38.53
N LYS A 734 11.66 25.62 39.11
CA LYS A 734 11.94 25.39 40.54
C LYS A 734 11.03 26.15 41.52
N ASP A 735 10.72 27.41 41.24
CA ASP A 735 9.89 28.27 42.10
C ASP A 735 8.54 28.65 41.46
N SER A 736 8.14 27.95 40.40
CA SER A 736 6.98 28.30 39.58
C SER A 736 5.63 27.78 40.12
N GLY A 737 5.66 26.81 41.02
CA GLY A 737 4.49 26.06 41.49
C GLY A 737 3.96 25.02 40.49
N VAL A 738 4.73 24.71 39.45
CA VAL A 738 4.44 23.72 38.42
C VAL A 738 5.36 22.51 38.60
N ASP A 739 4.78 21.33 38.56
CA ASP A 739 5.51 20.06 38.68
C ASP A 739 5.97 19.54 37.32
N ILE A 740 7.04 18.74 37.31
CA ILE A 740 7.62 18.15 36.09
C ILE A 740 7.43 16.64 36.10
N TYR A 741 6.95 16.12 34.98
CA TYR A 741 6.77 14.70 34.72
C TYR A 741 7.50 14.32 33.45
N THR A 742 8.14 13.16 33.46
CA THR A 742 8.71 12.56 32.24
C THR A 742 7.67 11.68 31.53
N HIS A 743 7.85 11.47 30.23
CA HIS A 743 7.06 10.54 29.44
C HIS A 743 7.95 9.73 28.48
N SER A 744 7.58 8.46 28.27
CA SER A 744 8.22 7.54 27.34
C SER A 744 9.76 7.46 27.54
N GLU A 745 10.55 8.05 26.64
CA GLU A 745 12.02 7.99 26.63
C GLU A 745 12.68 9.03 27.56
N MET A 746 11.90 9.90 28.20
CA MET A 746 12.40 10.76 29.27
C MET A 746 12.40 10.09 30.65
N LEU A 747 11.77 8.91 30.81
CA LEU A 747 11.80 8.13 32.06
C LEU A 747 13.21 8.06 32.68
N PRO A 748 14.28 7.77 31.92
CA PRO A 748 15.62 7.66 32.47
C PRO A 748 16.22 8.93 33.06
N ALA A 749 15.65 10.12 32.79
CA ALA A 749 16.08 11.34 33.49
C ALA A 749 15.92 11.20 35.01
N ASN A 750 14.97 10.39 35.49
CA ASN A 750 14.83 10.09 36.92
C ASN A 750 16.06 9.37 37.51
N TYR A 751 16.87 8.70 36.67
CA TYR A 751 17.99 7.87 37.13
C TYR A 751 19.25 8.68 37.43
N TYR A 752 19.33 9.92 36.91
CA TYR A 752 20.51 10.76 37.00
C TYR A 752 20.54 11.57 38.31
N PRO A 753 21.63 11.49 39.10
CA PRO A 753 21.76 12.21 40.37
C PRO A 753 21.53 13.73 40.27
N ALA A 754 21.94 14.36 39.15
CA ALA A 754 21.79 15.80 38.96
C ALA A 754 20.33 16.28 38.93
N PHE A 755 19.38 15.42 38.55
CA PHE A 755 17.96 15.75 38.47
C PHE A 755 17.18 15.38 39.75
N LYS A 756 17.67 14.41 40.53
CA LYS A 756 17.01 13.97 41.78
C LYS A 756 16.96 15.02 42.88
N LYS A 757 17.72 16.11 42.76
CA LYS A 757 17.75 17.23 43.72
C LYS A 757 16.52 18.16 43.65
N TYR A 758 15.65 18.00 42.65
CA TYR A 758 14.50 18.88 42.42
C TYR A 758 13.21 18.25 42.96
N ASP A 759 12.67 18.80 44.06
CA ASP A 759 11.49 18.26 44.73
C ASP A 759 10.21 18.32 43.88
N HIS A 760 10.16 19.20 42.86
CA HIS A 760 9.04 19.32 41.92
C HIS A 760 9.18 18.43 40.68
N PHE A 761 10.24 17.62 40.61
CA PHE A 761 10.34 16.52 39.65
C PHE A 761 9.67 15.28 40.24
N ILE A 762 8.44 15.00 39.82
CA ILE A 762 7.56 14.05 40.51
C ILE A 762 7.81 12.60 40.10
N GLY A 763 7.98 12.35 38.80
CA GLY A 763 8.14 11.00 38.30
C GLY A 763 7.81 10.87 36.81
N ASN A 764 7.28 9.71 36.42
CA ASN A 764 6.97 9.40 35.03
C ASN A 764 5.48 9.12 34.82
N TYR A 765 4.88 9.79 33.84
CA TYR A 765 3.46 9.65 33.54
C TYR A 765 3.23 8.83 32.26
N GLY A 766 2.37 7.81 32.35
CA GLY A 766 1.94 7.02 31.19
C GLY A 766 2.91 5.92 30.75
N ASN A 767 2.92 5.63 29.45
CA ASN A 767 3.62 4.50 28.84
C ASN A 767 4.52 4.94 27.67
N SER A 768 4.70 4.05 26.70
CA SER A 768 5.39 4.32 25.46
C SER A 768 4.60 5.27 24.55
N TRP A 769 5.35 5.98 23.72
CA TRP A 769 4.92 7.04 22.81
C TRP A 769 3.63 6.77 22.01
N TRP A 770 3.29 5.52 21.70
CA TRP A 770 2.12 5.23 20.86
C TRP A 770 0.78 5.37 21.58
N ARG A 771 0.77 5.34 22.93
CA ARG A 771 -0.42 5.58 23.79
C ARG A 771 -0.65 7.05 24.13
N GLN A 772 0.20 7.93 23.61
CA GLN A 772 0.22 9.33 24.02
C GLN A 772 -1.08 10.09 23.72
N ARG A 773 -1.93 9.63 22.79
CA ARG A 773 -3.18 10.35 22.49
C ARG A 773 -4.12 10.31 23.69
N GLU A 774 -4.28 9.12 24.27
CA GLU A 774 -5.07 8.88 25.47
C GLU A 774 -4.40 9.52 26.70
N GLU A 775 -3.08 9.34 26.84
CA GLU A 775 -2.34 9.79 28.02
C GLU A 775 -2.20 11.31 28.07
N PHE A 776 -2.01 11.99 26.94
CA PHE A 776 -1.92 13.46 26.94
C PHE A 776 -3.27 14.14 27.18
N GLU A 777 -4.38 13.49 26.80
CA GLU A 777 -5.71 14.01 27.09
C GLU A 777 -5.98 14.06 28.59
N THR A 778 -5.52 13.05 29.32
CA THR A 778 -5.64 12.91 30.79
C THR A 778 -4.58 13.69 31.55
N PHE A 779 -3.43 13.99 30.95
CA PHE A 779 -2.41 14.81 31.60
C PHE A 779 -2.83 16.27 31.80
N HIS A 780 -3.70 16.79 30.92
CA HIS A 780 -4.28 18.15 30.92
C HIS A 780 -3.29 19.33 30.78
N GLY A 781 -2.04 19.20 31.22
CA GLY A 781 -0.97 20.19 31.11
C GLY A 781 -0.33 20.26 29.71
N PRO A 782 0.65 21.16 29.52
CA PRO A 782 1.43 21.23 28.30
C PRO A 782 2.40 20.06 28.14
N ILE A 783 2.64 19.71 26.87
CA ILE A 783 3.54 18.64 26.46
C ILE A 783 4.71 19.27 25.71
N LEU A 784 5.92 19.11 26.23
CA LEU A 784 7.16 19.55 25.59
C LEU A 784 7.83 18.36 24.89
N PHE A 785 7.89 18.40 23.56
CA PHE A 785 8.64 17.46 22.75
C PHE A 785 10.06 17.94 22.50
N THR A 786 11.02 17.27 23.10
CA THR A 786 12.45 17.51 22.87
C THR A 786 12.96 16.79 21.63
N THR A 787 12.33 15.65 21.30
CA THR A 787 12.62 14.80 20.12
C THR A 787 11.35 14.07 19.65
N ASN A 788 11.49 13.13 18.70
CA ASN A 788 10.46 12.11 18.44
C ASN A 788 10.12 11.32 19.73
N CYS A 789 8.90 10.77 19.91
CA CYS A 789 7.90 10.45 18.90
C CYS A 789 6.57 11.21 19.05
N ILE A 790 6.34 12.21 18.20
CA ILE A 790 5.04 12.88 18.06
C ILE A 790 4.09 12.01 17.24
N VAL A 791 2.99 11.57 17.85
CA VAL A 791 1.80 11.06 17.17
C VAL A 791 0.83 12.22 16.91
N PRO A 792 0.37 12.44 15.67
CA PRO A 792 -0.61 13.48 15.38
C PRO A 792 -1.84 13.37 16.30
N PRO A 793 -2.26 14.40 17.04
CA PRO A 793 -3.45 14.39 17.90
C PRO A 793 -4.73 14.05 17.13
N TRP A 794 -5.76 13.58 17.85
CA TRP A 794 -7.11 13.51 17.27
C TRP A 794 -7.61 14.92 16.95
N PRO A 795 -8.45 15.11 15.90
CA PRO A 795 -8.96 16.44 15.53
C PRO A 795 -9.66 17.20 16.65
N ALA A 796 -10.23 16.51 17.65
CA ALA A 796 -10.93 17.11 18.79
C ALA A 796 -10.15 17.02 20.12
N ALA A 797 -8.87 16.62 20.09
CA ALA A 797 -8.07 16.50 21.30
C ALA A 797 -7.91 17.86 22.01
N SER A 798 -8.09 17.89 23.34
CA SER A 798 -8.08 19.15 24.11
C SER A 798 -6.68 19.75 24.29
N TYR A 799 -5.64 18.93 24.09
CA TYR A 799 -4.24 19.31 24.27
C TYR A 799 -3.55 19.84 22.99
N GLN A 800 -4.23 19.95 21.84
CA GLN A 800 -3.59 20.38 20.58
C GLN A 800 -2.84 21.72 20.68
N ASN A 801 -3.41 22.70 21.37
CA ASN A 801 -2.82 24.02 21.60
C ASN A 801 -1.84 24.06 22.77
N LYS A 802 -1.57 22.90 23.39
CA LYS A 802 -0.62 22.74 24.50
C LYS A 802 0.59 21.88 24.11
N ILE A 803 0.75 21.57 22.83
CA ILE A 803 1.94 20.92 22.29
C ILE A 803 3.00 22.00 22.02
N PHE A 804 4.18 21.80 22.60
CA PHE A 804 5.38 22.58 22.38
C PHE A 804 6.46 21.68 21.77
N THR A 805 7.23 22.22 20.83
CA THR A 805 8.30 21.50 20.12
C THR A 805 9.62 22.25 20.29
N THR A 806 10.74 21.54 20.25
CA THR A 806 12.10 22.13 20.22
C THR A 806 13.07 21.20 19.49
N ASN A 807 14.33 21.61 19.30
CA ASN A 807 15.35 20.89 18.51
C ASN A 807 14.83 20.52 17.10
N SER A 808 15.10 19.30 16.64
CA SER A 808 14.70 18.81 15.34
C SER A 808 13.19 18.52 15.21
N THR A 809 12.38 18.71 16.27
CA THR A 809 10.95 18.42 16.25
C THR A 809 10.09 19.52 15.66
N GLY A 810 8.87 19.19 15.24
CA GLY A 810 7.91 20.18 14.78
C GLY A 810 6.54 19.58 14.48
N TYR A 811 5.49 20.33 14.77
CA TYR A 811 4.11 19.93 14.46
C TYR A 811 3.29 21.14 14.01
N PRO A 812 2.44 21.02 12.97
CA PRO A 812 1.64 22.14 12.47
C PRO A 812 0.82 22.82 13.57
N GLY A 813 0.98 24.13 13.73
CA GLY A 813 0.25 24.94 14.71
C GLY A 813 0.79 24.88 16.15
N SER A 814 1.78 24.02 16.43
CA SER A 814 2.47 24.00 17.73
C SER A 814 3.48 25.16 17.84
N MET A 815 3.72 25.63 19.07
CA MET A 815 4.80 26.59 19.33
C MET A 815 6.14 25.86 19.29
N HIS A 816 7.13 26.44 18.61
CA HIS A 816 8.50 25.93 18.58
C HIS A 816 9.40 26.80 19.45
N ILE A 817 10.10 26.19 20.41
CA ILE A 817 11.05 26.85 21.30
C ILE A 817 12.44 26.76 20.67
N GLU A 818 12.92 27.91 20.17
CA GLU A 818 14.27 28.04 19.60
C GLU A 818 15.29 28.30 20.72
N ALA A 819 16.50 27.77 20.53
CA ALA A 819 17.64 28.13 21.35
C ALA A 819 18.26 29.45 20.84
N ASP A 820 18.77 30.27 21.76
CA ASP A 820 19.58 31.43 21.42
C ASP A 820 21.01 31.04 20.98
N GLU A 821 21.85 32.04 20.70
CA GLU A 821 23.24 31.82 20.27
C GLU A 821 24.14 31.11 21.30
N ASN A 822 23.72 31.07 22.57
CA ASN A 822 24.41 30.40 23.67
C ASN A 822 23.79 29.03 24.01
N GLY A 823 22.78 28.59 23.24
CA GLY A 823 22.06 27.35 23.50
C GLY A 823 20.98 27.47 24.58
N TYR A 824 20.68 28.66 25.08
CA TYR A 824 19.63 28.87 26.07
C TYR A 824 18.24 28.83 25.44
N LYS A 825 17.31 28.10 26.05
CA LYS A 825 15.90 28.02 25.64
C LYS A 825 14.98 28.64 26.68
N ASP A 826 14.09 29.51 26.25
CA ASP A 826 13.09 30.13 27.12
C ASP A 826 11.83 29.26 27.19
N PHE A 827 11.63 28.57 28.33
CA PHE A 827 10.44 27.75 28.59
C PHE A 827 9.32 28.52 29.29
N SER A 828 9.44 29.84 29.47
CA SER A 828 8.37 30.65 30.06
C SER A 828 6.99 30.46 29.41
N PRO A 829 6.84 30.28 28.08
CA PRO A 829 5.53 30.00 27.48
C PRO A 829 4.93 28.66 27.92
N VAL A 830 5.79 27.64 28.10
CA VAL A 830 5.38 26.30 28.55
C VAL A 830 4.93 26.37 30.02
N ILE A 831 5.67 27.09 30.86
CA ILE A 831 5.37 27.29 32.28
C ILE A 831 4.05 28.04 32.45
N GLU A 832 3.82 29.10 31.68
CA GLU A 832 2.55 29.84 31.75
C GLU A 832 1.37 29.00 31.24
N ALA A 833 1.56 28.13 30.24
CA ALA A 833 0.53 27.19 29.81
C ALA A 833 0.17 26.16 30.90
N ALA A 834 1.16 25.70 31.68
CA ALA A 834 0.95 24.78 32.80
C ALA A 834 0.17 25.43 33.94
N LYS A 835 0.53 26.64 34.36
CA LYS A 835 -0.19 27.38 35.43
C LYS A 835 -1.69 27.58 35.13
N ASN A 836 -2.06 27.60 33.85
CA ASN A 836 -3.44 27.77 33.38
C ASN A 836 -4.12 26.43 33.02
N SER A 837 -3.50 25.30 33.33
CA SER A 837 -4.03 23.96 33.06
C SER A 837 -4.59 23.30 34.32
N GLN A 838 -5.42 22.28 34.14
CA GLN A 838 -5.86 21.42 35.23
C GLN A 838 -4.69 20.54 35.69
N VAL A 839 -4.77 20.05 36.92
CA VAL A 839 -3.82 19.05 37.45
C VAL A 839 -3.96 17.74 36.67
N PRO A 840 -2.88 16.96 36.45
CA PRO A 840 -2.97 15.68 35.75
C PRO A 840 -3.97 14.71 36.41
N GLU A 841 -4.73 13.97 35.59
CA GLU A 841 -5.57 12.87 36.08
C GLU A 841 -4.71 11.64 36.39
N GLU A 842 -4.92 11.02 37.55
CA GLU A 842 -4.19 9.79 37.91
C GLU A 842 -4.67 8.60 37.07
N ILE A 843 -3.81 8.08 36.19
CA ILE A 843 -4.13 6.93 35.33
C ILE A 843 -3.60 5.60 35.87
N GLU A 844 -2.63 5.65 36.80
CA GLU A 844 -2.04 4.50 37.48
C GLU A 844 -1.31 4.95 38.76
N THR A 845 -0.98 3.99 39.63
CA THR A 845 -0.21 4.20 40.87
C THR A 845 0.86 3.14 41.00
N GLY A 846 1.98 3.46 41.65
CA GLY A 846 3.04 2.50 41.94
C GLY A 846 4.40 3.07 41.61
N LYS A 847 5.37 2.18 41.40
CA LYS A 847 6.76 2.52 41.12
C LYS A 847 7.35 1.67 40.01
N ILE A 848 8.29 2.24 39.26
CA ILE A 848 9.16 1.52 38.33
C ILE A 848 10.59 1.61 38.87
N ILE A 849 11.34 0.51 38.81
CA ILE A 849 12.76 0.48 39.19
C ILE A 849 13.62 0.52 37.94
N GLY A 850 14.62 1.41 37.91
CA GLY A 850 15.60 1.52 36.82
C GLY A 850 16.92 2.14 37.26
N GLY A 851 17.77 2.48 36.30
CA GLY A 851 19.08 3.09 36.54
C GLY A 851 20.24 2.09 36.53
N PHE A 852 20.08 0.96 35.84
CA PHE A 852 21.09 -0.08 35.70
C PHE A 852 21.98 0.14 34.47
N ALA A 853 22.52 1.35 34.32
CA ALA A 853 23.52 1.65 33.29
C ALA A 853 24.85 0.95 33.61
N HIS A 854 25.82 0.99 32.68
CA HIS A 854 27.05 0.19 32.77
C HIS A 854 27.82 0.39 34.08
N ASN A 855 27.97 1.63 34.57
CA ASN A 855 28.64 1.89 35.86
C ASN A 855 27.95 1.19 37.03
N GLN A 856 26.63 1.29 37.13
CA GLN A 856 25.86 0.67 38.20
C GLN A 856 25.90 -0.87 38.13
N VAL A 857 25.87 -1.43 36.92
CA VAL A 857 25.97 -2.88 36.72
C VAL A 857 27.38 -3.39 37.03
N VAL A 858 28.42 -2.61 36.74
CA VAL A 858 29.80 -2.92 37.16
C VAL A 858 29.93 -2.94 38.68
N GLU A 859 29.28 -2.02 39.40
CA GLU A 859 29.25 -2.09 40.88
C GLU A 859 28.54 -3.35 41.41
N LEU A 860 27.58 -3.88 40.65
CA LEU A 860 26.87 -5.13 40.96
C LEU A 860 27.55 -6.38 40.38
N ALA A 861 28.68 -6.24 39.68
CA ALA A 861 29.29 -7.32 38.90
C ALA A 861 29.58 -8.56 39.76
N ASP A 862 30.21 -8.39 40.93
CA ASP A 862 30.53 -9.52 41.82
C ASP A 862 29.26 -10.30 42.22
N LYS A 863 28.17 -9.58 42.50
CA LYS A 863 26.88 -10.18 42.88
C LYS A 863 26.21 -10.90 41.70
N ILE A 864 26.28 -10.30 40.52
CA ILE A 864 25.75 -10.90 39.28
C ILE A 864 26.53 -12.16 38.91
N VAL A 865 27.86 -12.09 38.97
CA VAL A 865 28.77 -13.22 38.70
C VAL A 865 28.51 -14.35 39.70
N GLU A 866 28.44 -14.03 41.00
CA GLU A 866 28.12 -15.02 42.03
C GLU A 866 26.74 -15.67 41.80
N ALA A 867 25.73 -14.90 41.37
CA ALA A 867 24.42 -15.42 41.05
C ALA A 867 24.42 -16.33 39.82
N VAL A 868 25.23 -16.03 38.80
CA VAL A 868 25.41 -16.86 37.60
C VAL A 868 26.18 -18.15 37.95
N GLU A 869 27.32 -18.05 38.65
CA GLU A 869 28.14 -19.20 39.05
C GLU A 869 27.39 -20.19 39.96
N LYS A 870 26.50 -19.67 40.82
CA LYS A 870 25.62 -20.50 41.68
C LYS A 870 24.38 -21.02 40.97
N GLY A 871 24.21 -20.71 39.67
CA GLY A 871 23.07 -21.14 38.86
C GLY A 871 21.74 -20.50 39.26
N LYS A 872 21.77 -19.37 39.99
CA LYS A 872 20.58 -18.60 40.38
C LYS A 872 20.07 -17.72 39.23
N ILE A 873 21.00 -17.19 38.42
CA ILE A 873 20.67 -16.58 37.13
C ILE A 873 21.21 -17.51 36.05
N LYS A 874 20.30 -18.10 35.27
CA LYS A 874 20.66 -19.02 34.17
C LYS A 874 20.87 -18.31 32.84
N LYS A 875 20.14 -17.23 32.58
CA LYS A 875 20.18 -16.54 31.29
C LYS A 875 19.72 -15.09 31.41
N PHE A 876 20.35 -14.22 30.62
CA PHE A 876 19.93 -12.86 30.39
C PHE A 876 19.21 -12.74 29.05
N PHE A 877 18.18 -11.90 29.00
CA PHE A 877 17.43 -11.60 27.78
C PHE A 877 17.53 -10.11 27.49
N VAL A 878 18.28 -9.74 26.45
CA VAL A 878 18.29 -8.37 25.93
C VAL A 878 16.99 -8.15 25.17
N MET A 879 16.03 -7.47 25.82
CA MET A 879 14.72 -7.11 25.26
C MET A 879 14.61 -5.61 24.95
N ALA A 880 15.74 -4.97 24.71
CA ALA A 880 15.85 -3.55 24.43
C ALA A 880 15.23 -3.13 23.08
N GLY A 881 15.21 -1.82 22.84
CA GLY A 881 14.87 -1.19 21.58
C GLY A 881 13.60 -0.33 21.66
N CYS A 882 12.79 -0.34 20.61
CA CYS A 882 11.67 0.58 20.45
C CYS A 882 10.31 -0.12 20.32
N ASP A 883 9.32 0.38 21.05
CA ASP A 883 7.93 -0.09 21.00
C ASP A 883 7.13 0.56 19.85
N GLY A 884 5.91 0.06 19.60
CA GLY A 884 4.99 0.53 18.56
C GLY A 884 3.56 0.02 18.74
N ARG A 885 2.68 0.28 17.77
CA ARG A 885 1.22 0.06 17.87
C ARG A 885 0.77 -1.34 17.54
N PHE A 886 1.55 -2.07 16.75
CA PHE A 886 1.17 -3.40 16.23
C PHE A 886 0.82 -4.35 17.38
N LYS A 887 -0.34 -5.01 17.28
CA LYS A 887 -0.87 -5.92 18.31
C LYS A 887 0.06 -7.10 18.55
N GLU A 888 0.83 -7.48 17.53
CA GLU A 888 1.84 -8.53 17.52
C GLU A 888 2.92 -8.28 18.59
N ARG A 889 3.13 -7.02 19.01
CA ARG A 889 4.06 -6.67 20.10
C ARG A 889 3.60 -7.16 21.47
N ARG A 890 2.36 -7.65 21.62
CA ARG A 890 1.94 -8.41 22.80
C ARG A 890 2.86 -9.62 23.05
N TYR A 891 3.48 -10.15 22.00
CA TYR A 891 4.55 -11.14 22.08
C TYR A 891 5.57 -10.80 23.18
N TYR A 892 6.08 -9.56 23.24
CA TYR A 892 7.13 -9.19 24.21
C TYR A 892 6.63 -9.17 25.66
N THR A 893 5.37 -8.78 25.87
CA THR A 893 4.73 -8.84 27.20
C THR A 893 4.58 -10.29 27.63
N GLU A 894 4.00 -11.13 26.78
CA GLU A 894 3.73 -12.54 27.06
C GLU A 894 5.04 -13.34 27.23
N PHE A 895 6.06 -13.02 26.44
CA PHE A 895 7.39 -13.59 26.58
C PHE A 895 7.98 -13.27 27.95
N ALA A 896 7.93 -12.01 28.38
CA ALA A 896 8.43 -11.60 29.70
C ALA A 896 7.66 -12.24 30.86
N GLU A 897 6.33 -12.38 30.76
CA GLU A 897 5.49 -13.05 31.77
C GLU A 897 5.83 -14.54 31.92
N LYS A 898 6.17 -15.21 30.81
CA LYS A 898 6.45 -16.65 30.78
C LYS A 898 7.91 -17.01 31.06
N LEU A 899 8.82 -16.02 31.10
CA LEU A 899 10.23 -16.27 31.34
C LEU A 899 10.44 -16.96 32.70
N PRO A 900 11.27 -18.02 32.77
CA PRO A 900 11.59 -18.69 34.01
C PRO A 900 12.08 -17.73 35.10
N GLU A 901 11.72 -17.99 36.36
CA GLU A 901 12.06 -17.11 37.50
C GLU A 901 13.57 -16.96 37.75
N ASP A 902 14.40 -17.83 37.17
CA ASP A 902 15.87 -17.79 37.21
C ASP A 902 16.50 -17.05 36.02
N THR A 903 15.75 -16.15 35.37
CA THR A 903 16.21 -15.33 34.23
C THR A 903 16.04 -13.83 34.49
N VAL A 904 16.87 -13.02 33.83
CA VAL A 904 16.88 -11.55 33.96
C VAL A 904 16.73 -10.88 32.59
N ILE A 905 15.85 -9.89 32.49
CA ILE A 905 15.69 -9.03 31.32
C ILE A 905 16.63 -7.83 31.43
N LEU A 906 17.42 -7.60 30.39
CA LEU A 906 18.21 -6.39 30.18
C LEU A 906 17.48 -5.50 29.16
N THR A 907 17.15 -4.26 29.51
CA THR A 907 16.41 -3.36 28.61
C THR A 907 17.02 -1.97 28.55
N ALA A 908 16.80 -1.33 27.40
CA ALA A 908 17.07 0.07 27.12
C ALA A 908 16.06 0.52 26.06
N GLY A 909 15.62 1.77 26.13
CA GLY A 909 14.61 2.34 25.22
C GLY A 909 13.16 1.91 25.51
N CYS A 910 12.22 2.49 24.78
CA CYS A 910 10.78 2.40 25.06
C CYS A 910 10.17 1.00 24.85
N ALA A 911 10.91 0.02 24.31
CA ALA A 911 10.48 -1.39 24.35
C ALA A 911 10.17 -1.86 25.79
N LYS A 912 10.84 -1.27 26.79
CA LYS A 912 10.63 -1.55 28.22
C LYS A 912 9.16 -1.50 28.66
N TYR A 913 8.35 -0.64 28.05
CA TYR A 913 6.95 -0.44 28.45
C TYR A 913 6.06 -1.65 28.17
N ARG A 914 6.56 -2.67 27.47
CA ARG A 914 5.86 -3.95 27.32
C ARG A 914 5.91 -4.81 28.58
N TYR A 915 6.84 -4.57 29.50
CA TYR A 915 7.08 -5.46 30.64
C TYR A 915 7.63 -4.78 31.92
N ASN A 916 8.00 -3.50 31.90
CA ASN A 916 8.57 -2.79 33.06
C ASN A 916 7.56 -2.46 34.17
N LYS A 917 6.27 -2.69 33.92
CA LYS A 917 5.17 -2.56 34.89
C LYS A 917 4.61 -3.90 35.35
N LEU A 918 5.24 -5.00 34.94
CA LEU A 918 4.90 -6.34 35.43
C LEU A 918 5.60 -6.60 36.77
N ASP A 919 4.94 -7.35 37.64
CA ASP A 919 5.53 -7.82 38.90
C ASP A 919 6.34 -9.09 38.65
N LEU A 920 7.55 -8.92 38.11
CA LEU A 920 8.45 -10.03 37.78
C LEU A 920 9.38 -10.42 38.94
N GLY A 921 9.39 -9.66 40.03
CA GLY A 921 10.22 -9.92 41.22
C GLY A 921 11.73 -9.68 41.04
N ASP A 922 12.51 -10.26 41.94
CA ASP A 922 13.97 -10.16 42.00
C ASP A 922 14.63 -11.52 42.28
N ILE A 923 15.93 -11.62 41.98
CA ILE A 923 16.78 -12.77 42.29
C ILE A 923 17.85 -12.31 43.28
N ASP A 924 17.74 -12.70 44.55
CA ASP A 924 18.60 -12.25 45.66
C ASP A 924 18.74 -10.71 45.74
N GLY A 925 17.67 -9.96 45.47
CA GLY A 925 17.66 -8.50 45.44
C GLY A 925 18.26 -7.89 44.17
N ILE A 926 18.43 -8.66 43.09
CA ILE A 926 18.66 -8.13 41.73
C ILE A 926 17.32 -8.15 40.99
N PRO A 927 16.73 -7.00 40.63
CA PRO A 927 15.46 -6.99 39.90
C PRO A 927 15.54 -7.82 38.61
N ARG A 928 14.47 -8.56 38.29
CA ARG A 928 14.41 -9.35 37.05
C ARG A 928 14.27 -8.51 35.78
N VAL A 929 14.07 -7.20 35.91
CA VAL A 929 14.15 -6.24 34.80
C VAL A 929 15.18 -5.18 35.16
N LEU A 930 16.28 -5.14 34.43
CA LEU A 930 17.35 -4.15 34.59
C LEU A 930 17.24 -3.13 33.45
N ASP A 931 16.65 -1.98 33.77
CA ASP A 931 16.52 -0.86 32.83
C ASP A 931 17.77 0.03 32.87
N ALA A 932 18.56 -0.03 31.80
CA ALA A 932 19.76 0.78 31.63
C ALA A 932 19.46 2.23 31.26
N GLY A 933 18.29 2.52 30.66
CA GLY A 933 17.90 3.87 30.28
C GLY A 933 17.25 3.99 28.90
N GLN A 934 17.60 5.04 28.17
CA GLN A 934 17.06 5.40 26.85
C GLN A 934 17.56 4.42 25.79
N CYS A 935 17.06 4.53 24.55
CA CYS A 935 17.54 3.67 23.47
C CYS A 935 19.07 3.75 23.25
N ASN A 936 19.69 4.94 23.38
CA ASN A 936 21.16 5.12 23.36
C ASN A 936 21.90 4.34 24.46
N ASP A 937 21.24 4.09 25.60
CA ASP A 937 21.83 3.33 26.70
C ASP A 937 21.88 1.83 26.40
N SER A 938 21.47 1.40 25.19
CA SER A 938 21.90 0.12 24.61
C SER A 938 23.44 0.00 24.56
N TYR A 939 24.15 1.14 24.52
CA TYR A 939 25.60 1.17 24.75
C TYR A 939 25.98 0.53 26.10
N SER A 940 25.27 0.84 27.18
CA SER A 940 25.50 0.20 28.48
C SER A 940 25.34 -1.31 28.38
N LEU A 941 24.34 -1.81 27.66
CA LEU A 941 24.11 -3.25 27.50
C LEU A 941 25.26 -3.93 26.73
N ILE A 942 25.79 -3.25 25.71
CA ILE A 942 26.99 -3.71 24.97
C ILE A 942 28.20 -3.77 25.91
N MET A 943 28.44 -2.71 26.68
CA MET A 943 29.55 -2.66 27.64
C MET A 943 29.43 -3.74 28.72
N ILE A 944 28.21 -4.02 29.20
CA ILE A 944 27.94 -5.09 30.15
C ILE A 944 28.25 -6.46 29.54
N ALA A 945 27.79 -6.73 28.32
CA ALA A 945 28.07 -7.99 27.63
C ALA A 945 29.59 -8.19 27.42
N GLN A 946 30.30 -7.16 26.98
CA GLN A 946 31.76 -7.20 26.85
C GLN A 946 32.44 -7.47 28.19
N LYS A 947 31.97 -6.83 29.27
CA LYS A 947 32.54 -7.04 30.59
C LYS A 947 32.30 -8.45 31.13
N LEU A 948 31.12 -9.02 30.89
CA LEU A 948 30.82 -10.39 31.26
C LEU A 948 31.67 -11.39 30.45
N ALA A 949 31.92 -11.13 29.16
CA ALA A 949 32.84 -11.95 28.36
C ALA A 949 34.25 -11.97 28.95
N GLU A 950 34.76 -10.81 29.38
CA GLU A 950 36.05 -10.71 30.08
C GLU A 950 36.06 -11.52 31.38
N ILE A 951 35.01 -11.40 32.21
CA ILE A 951 34.94 -12.04 33.52
C ILE A 951 34.83 -13.57 33.41
N PHE A 952 34.04 -14.07 32.46
CA PHE A 952 33.85 -15.50 32.24
C PHE A 952 34.93 -16.12 31.33
N GLU A 953 35.94 -15.34 30.93
CA GLU A 953 37.04 -15.76 30.06
C GLU A 953 36.54 -16.41 28.75
N VAL A 954 35.49 -15.83 28.16
CA VAL A 954 34.85 -16.32 26.93
C VAL A 954 35.40 -15.56 25.72
N GLU A 955 35.90 -16.28 24.71
CA GLU A 955 36.50 -15.66 23.51
C GLU A 955 35.45 -15.01 22.58
N ASP A 956 34.26 -15.60 22.47
CA ASP A 956 33.15 -15.07 21.67
C ASP A 956 32.01 -14.59 22.58
N VAL A 957 31.63 -13.30 22.48
CA VAL A 957 30.52 -12.72 23.25
C VAL A 957 29.18 -13.44 23.02
N ASN A 958 29.04 -14.16 21.90
CA ASN A 958 27.87 -14.97 21.58
C ASN A 958 27.76 -16.26 22.42
N ASP A 959 28.85 -16.69 23.08
CA ASP A 959 28.88 -17.85 23.96
C ASP A 959 28.48 -17.50 25.41
N LEU A 960 28.24 -16.21 25.70
CA LEU A 960 27.65 -15.79 26.97
C LEU A 960 26.20 -16.30 27.11
N PRO A 961 25.69 -16.47 28.34
CA PRO A 961 24.30 -16.80 28.58
C PRO A 961 23.38 -15.58 28.35
N ILE A 962 23.47 -14.95 27.18
CA ILE A 962 22.71 -13.78 26.76
C ILE A 962 21.95 -14.12 25.47
N ALA A 963 20.64 -13.93 25.47
CA ALA A 963 19.78 -14.01 24.30
C ALA A 963 19.32 -12.61 23.87
N TYR A 964 19.26 -12.35 22.56
CA TYR A 964 18.85 -11.05 22.01
C TYR A 964 17.46 -11.16 21.38
N ASN A 965 16.45 -10.58 22.03
CA ASN A 965 15.06 -10.55 21.56
C ASN A 965 14.60 -9.09 21.43
N ILE A 966 15.05 -8.44 20.36
CA ILE A 966 15.06 -6.98 20.21
C ILE A 966 13.81 -6.50 19.45
N ALA A 967 13.13 -5.52 20.04
CA ALA A 967 12.04 -4.81 19.38
C ALA A 967 12.56 -3.56 18.67
N TRP A 968 12.16 -3.31 17.42
CA TRP A 968 12.55 -2.08 16.71
C TRP A 968 11.34 -1.33 16.16
N TYR A 969 11.49 -0.03 15.91
CA TYR A 969 10.45 0.80 15.30
C TYR A 969 11.03 1.80 14.31
N GLU A 970 11.97 2.65 14.75
CA GLU A 970 12.50 3.76 13.95
C GLU A 970 14.03 3.70 13.83
N GLN A 971 14.64 4.81 13.42
CA GLN A 971 16.01 4.85 12.89
C GLN A 971 17.09 4.81 13.99
N LYS A 972 16.80 5.24 15.22
CA LYS A 972 17.70 5.01 16.36
C LYS A 972 17.82 3.53 16.69
N ALA A 973 16.74 2.76 16.58
CA ALA A 973 16.83 1.30 16.65
C ALA A 973 17.63 0.68 15.49
N VAL A 974 17.55 1.26 14.28
CA VAL A 974 18.36 0.80 13.14
C VAL A 974 19.86 0.96 13.41
N ILE A 975 20.31 2.12 13.91
CA ILE A 975 21.75 2.30 14.19
C ILE A 975 22.25 1.42 15.34
N ILE A 976 21.41 1.15 16.36
CA ILE A 976 21.74 0.16 17.41
C ILE A 976 21.89 -1.23 16.79
N PHE A 977 20.94 -1.63 15.93
CA PHE A 977 21.02 -2.91 15.24
C PHE A 977 22.31 -3.02 14.40
N LEU A 978 22.65 -1.98 13.64
CA LEU A 978 23.91 -1.95 12.88
C LEU A 978 25.16 -2.06 13.78
N ALA A 979 25.17 -1.41 14.94
CA ALA A 979 26.26 -1.52 15.90
C ALA A 979 26.40 -2.95 16.46
N LEU A 980 25.29 -3.64 16.73
CA LEU A 980 25.32 -5.05 17.15
C LEU A 980 25.87 -5.95 16.04
N LEU A 981 25.46 -5.73 14.79
CA LEU A 981 25.99 -6.47 13.64
C LEU A 981 27.49 -6.22 13.45
N SER A 982 27.96 -4.98 13.59
CA SER A 982 29.38 -4.65 13.41
C SER A 982 30.26 -5.24 14.51
N LEU A 983 29.73 -5.41 15.72
CA LEU A 983 30.36 -6.16 16.82
C LEU A 983 30.33 -7.68 16.64
N GLY A 984 29.66 -8.19 15.59
CA GLY A 984 29.57 -9.62 15.33
C GLY A 984 28.58 -10.37 16.22
N ILE A 985 27.61 -9.67 16.81
CA ILE A 985 26.51 -10.31 17.55
C ILE A 985 25.64 -11.11 16.59
N LYS A 986 25.34 -12.35 16.97
CA LYS A 986 24.54 -13.30 16.20
C LYS A 986 23.28 -13.70 16.95
N LYS A 987 22.39 -14.44 16.27
CA LYS A 987 21.18 -15.02 16.87
C LYS A 987 20.23 -13.98 17.46
N ILE A 988 20.18 -12.82 16.83
CA ILE A 988 19.23 -11.77 17.19
C ILE A 988 17.86 -12.18 16.65
N LYS A 989 16.84 -12.24 17.51
CA LYS A 989 15.44 -12.17 17.08
C LYS A 989 15.04 -10.71 16.99
N LEU A 990 14.78 -10.22 15.79
CA LEU A 990 14.39 -8.83 15.53
C LEU A 990 12.90 -8.78 15.17
N GLY A 991 12.12 -7.98 15.88
CA GLY A 991 10.67 -7.96 15.66
C GLY A 991 9.95 -6.64 15.96
N PRO A 992 8.61 -6.60 15.76
CA PRO A 992 7.76 -7.76 15.46
C PRO A 992 7.78 -8.21 13.99
N THR A 993 8.41 -7.44 13.11
CA THR A 993 8.66 -7.82 11.71
C THR A 993 10.07 -7.43 11.32
N LEU A 994 10.63 -8.04 10.28
CA LEU A 994 11.84 -7.52 9.65
C LEU A 994 11.60 -6.16 8.96
N PRO A 995 12.64 -5.34 8.75
CA PRO A 995 12.51 -4.08 8.04
C PRO A 995 12.10 -4.21 6.57
N ALA A 996 11.09 -3.42 6.18
CA ALA A 996 10.59 -3.33 4.81
C ALA A 996 11.64 -2.81 3.80
N PHE A 997 12.69 -2.15 4.28
CA PHE A 997 13.77 -1.66 3.45
C PHE A 997 14.84 -2.72 3.12
N LEU A 998 14.76 -3.92 3.70
CA LEU A 998 15.62 -5.04 3.29
C LEU A 998 15.03 -5.70 2.04
N SER A 999 15.78 -5.67 0.94
CA SER A 999 15.48 -6.53 -0.20
C SER A 999 15.71 -8.00 0.17
N GLU A 1000 15.13 -8.92 -0.59
CA GLU A 1000 15.24 -10.37 -0.34
C GLU A 1000 16.71 -10.82 -0.25
N ASN A 1001 17.55 -10.44 -1.21
CA ASN A 1001 18.98 -10.81 -1.22
C ASN A 1001 19.76 -10.22 -0.04
N VAL A 1002 19.47 -8.97 0.34
CA VAL A 1002 20.13 -8.31 1.48
C VAL A 1002 19.67 -8.94 2.79
N ALA A 1003 18.38 -9.23 2.93
CA ALA A 1003 17.84 -9.94 4.07
C ALA A 1003 18.48 -11.33 4.22
N GLU A 1004 18.53 -12.11 3.14
CA GLU A 1004 19.17 -13.43 3.13
C GLU A 1004 20.65 -13.35 3.53
N THR A 1005 21.38 -12.34 3.02
CA THR A 1005 22.79 -12.13 3.36
C THR A 1005 22.96 -11.86 4.87
N ILE A 1006 22.12 -11.01 5.46
CA ILE A 1006 22.16 -10.70 6.89
C ILE A 1006 21.74 -11.92 7.72
N ILE A 1007 20.68 -12.62 7.33
CA ILE A 1007 20.19 -13.83 7.98
C ILE A 1007 21.28 -14.89 8.02
N ASN A 1008 21.90 -15.20 6.88
CA ASN A 1008 22.93 -16.23 6.79
C ASN A 1008 24.23 -15.85 7.54
N LYS A 1009 24.60 -14.57 7.52
CA LYS A 1009 25.85 -14.11 8.15
C LYS A 1009 25.74 -13.99 9.68
N PHE A 1010 24.58 -13.56 10.19
CA PHE A 1010 24.38 -13.23 11.59
C PHE A 1010 23.39 -14.14 12.32
N ASP A 1011 22.85 -15.16 11.65
CA ASP A 1011 21.82 -16.05 12.20
C ASP A 1011 20.60 -15.24 12.70
N LEU A 1012 20.23 -14.21 11.91
CA LEU A 1012 19.12 -13.32 12.24
C LEU A 1012 17.80 -14.05 12.03
N THR A 1013 16.90 -13.99 13.00
CA THR A 1013 15.53 -14.49 12.85
C THR A 1013 14.52 -13.41 13.23
N THR A 1014 13.25 -13.61 12.86
CA THR A 1014 12.13 -12.80 13.35
C THR A 1014 11.39 -13.57 14.45
N ILE A 1015 10.59 -12.87 15.24
CA ILE A 1015 9.76 -13.50 16.27
C ILE A 1015 8.75 -14.50 15.66
N GLY A 1016 8.51 -15.59 16.37
CA GLY A 1016 7.50 -16.60 16.10
C GLY A 1016 6.47 -16.68 17.22
N GLU A 1017 6.04 -17.90 17.56
CA GLU A 1017 5.20 -18.15 18.73
C GLU A 1017 6.05 -18.10 20.01
N VAL A 1018 5.50 -17.53 21.09
CA VAL A 1018 6.24 -17.28 22.35
C VAL A 1018 6.86 -18.57 22.91
N GLU A 1019 6.11 -19.67 22.94
CA GLU A 1019 6.59 -20.95 23.47
C GLU A 1019 7.74 -21.54 22.64
N ALA A 1020 7.68 -21.39 21.31
CA ALA A 1020 8.69 -21.91 20.40
C ALA A 1020 9.99 -21.12 20.55
N ASP A 1021 9.89 -19.79 20.52
CA ASP A 1021 11.04 -18.91 20.71
C ASP A 1021 11.65 -19.05 22.10
N MET A 1022 10.82 -19.23 23.13
CA MET A 1022 11.30 -19.47 24.50
C MET A 1022 12.03 -20.80 24.61
N ALA A 1023 11.53 -21.86 23.98
CA ALA A 1023 12.23 -23.15 23.95
C ALA A 1023 13.56 -23.06 23.20
N GLU A 1024 13.60 -22.37 22.07
CA GLU A 1024 14.82 -22.12 21.29
C GLU A 1024 15.84 -21.32 22.10
N PHE A 1025 15.42 -20.25 22.77
CA PHE A 1025 16.30 -19.44 23.58
C PHE A 1025 16.77 -20.13 24.86
N LEU A 1026 16.05 -21.11 25.40
CA LEU A 1026 16.45 -21.81 26.62
C LEU A 1026 17.25 -23.10 26.35
N SER A 1027 17.20 -23.61 25.11
CA SER A 1027 18.14 -24.63 24.63
C SER A 1027 19.55 -24.06 24.48
#